data_AF-A0A834HQT4-F1
#
_entry.id   AF-A0A834HQT4-F1
#
_cell.length_a   1.000
_cell.length_b   1.000
_cell.length_c   1.000
_cell.angle_alpha   90.00
_cell.angle_beta   90.00
_cell.angle_gamma   90.00
#
_symmetry.space_group_name_H-M   'P 1'
#
loop_
_entity.id
_entity.type
_entity.pdbx_description
1 polymer ?
#
loop_
_entity_poly.entity_id
_entity_poly.type
_entity_poly.pdbx_seq_one_letter_code
_entity_poly.pdbx_strand_id
1 'polypeptide(L)'
;MVSKSAFCALIVVLICSSPVHGGDIVHQDDKAPKRPGCDNDFVLVKVPIYIEGNEVNEFVGVGARFGPTLESKEKHANQTRLALADPPHCCSAPKNKLTGEVILVHRGNCSFTVKANVAEAAGASAILIMNNRAELFKMVCEANETDVDIRIPAVMLPQDAGISLEESLNNKSIVSVQLYSPKRPSVDVAEVFLWLMAVGTILCASYWSAWSAREAAIEQDKLLKDASEDFSMETTGSSNVVNISTTSAILFVLIASCFLFMLYKLMSFWFIEVLVVLFAIGGAEAKRASVISLCHLQCLDNKVGTSLGLTKYATLICDMYLLGFANLLGGSVVKVSIVLIIQKRCNVALLRKRTSVMLHCFSFRWFERAADTFVKVPLLGAVSYLTLAVSPFCIAFAVVWAVFRRVSIAWIGQDILGIALIITVLQIIRVPNLKVGTVLLSCAFLYDIFWVFVSKWWFKESVMIVVARGDKSGEDGIPMLLKIPRMFDPWGGYSIIGFGDIILPGLLIAFSLRLVLITGTTFLDIVLFDSAYKDEHVLDCQTFSFPFEFLIVKLHRYDWLSKKNLRAGYFLWAMIAYGLGLLITYVALNLMDGHGQPALLYIVPFTLGTFLTLGRKREDLKNLWTRGEPERPCPHNQLQPSQ
;
A
#
# COMPACT_ATOMS: atom_id res chain seq x y z
N MET A 1 -9.22 18.11 34.40
CA MET A 1 -7.76 18.06 34.20
C MET A 1 -7.46 17.32 32.91
N VAL A 2 -7.21 18.07 31.83
CA VAL A 2 -6.84 17.49 30.52
C VAL A 2 -5.46 16.85 30.66
N SER A 3 -5.36 15.54 30.41
CA SER A 3 -4.12 14.76 30.59
C SER A 3 -2.99 15.38 29.77
N LYS A 4 -1.79 15.51 30.35
CA LYS A 4 -0.55 15.93 29.67
C LYS A 4 -0.29 15.15 28.36
N SER A 5 -0.85 13.94 28.24
CA SER A 5 -0.85 13.11 27.02
C SER A 5 -1.64 13.72 25.85
N ALA A 6 -2.79 14.35 26.12
CA ALA A 6 -3.60 15.01 25.10
C ALA A 6 -2.93 16.31 24.63
N PHE A 7 -2.20 16.98 25.52
CA PHE A 7 -1.42 18.16 25.18
C PHE A 7 -0.21 17.81 24.29
N CYS A 8 0.50 16.70 24.54
CA CYS A 8 1.53 16.20 23.63
C CYS A 8 0.97 15.77 22.26
N ALA A 9 -0.19 15.10 22.22
CA ALA A 9 -0.84 14.74 20.96
C ALA A 9 -1.29 15.97 20.17
N LEU A 10 -1.83 16.99 20.85
CA LEU A 10 -2.22 18.26 20.25
C LEU A 10 -1.00 19.05 19.74
N ILE A 11 0.12 19.02 20.46
CA ILE A 11 1.39 19.63 20.05
C ILE A 11 1.97 18.92 18.82
N VAL A 12 1.91 17.59 18.73
CA VAL A 12 2.34 16.85 17.52
C VAL A 12 1.44 17.16 16.32
N VAL A 13 0.12 17.31 16.52
CA VAL A 13 -0.82 17.72 15.46
C VAL A 13 -0.64 19.20 15.05
N LEU A 14 -0.31 20.08 16.00
CA LEU A 14 -0.04 21.50 15.76
C LEU A 14 1.33 21.76 15.11
N ILE A 15 2.34 20.93 15.39
CA ILE A 15 3.64 20.99 14.70
C ILE A 15 3.51 20.49 13.24
N CYS A 16 2.56 19.60 12.95
CA CYS A 16 2.28 19.12 11.59
C CYS A 16 1.36 20.04 10.75
N SER A 17 0.77 21.09 11.32
CA SER A 17 -0.10 22.03 10.58
C SER A 17 0.66 23.27 10.11
N SER A 18 1.80 23.03 9.44
CA SER A 18 2.34 24.04 8.52
C SER A 18 1.43 24.08 7.28
N PRO A 19 1.10 25.25 6.71
CA PRO A 19 0.34 25.31 5.47
C PRO A 19 1.17 24.68 4.35
N VAL A 20 0.87 23.42 4.02
CA VAL A 20 1.53 22.65 2.96
C VAL A 20 1.17 23.28 1.62
N HIS A 21 2.10 24.04 1.05
CA HIS A 21 2.05 24.42 -0.36
C HIS A 21 2.62 23.25 -1.17
N GLY A 22 1.86 22.72 -2.12
CA GLY A 22 2.35 21.70 -3.05
C GLY A 22 3.56 22.23 -3.83
N GLY A 23 4.71 21.60 -3.63
CA GLY A 23 5.96 21.92 -4.31
C GLY A 23 6.00 21.39 -5.74
N ASP A 24 6.84 22.03 -6.56
CA ASP A 24 7.21 21.50 -7.87
C ASP A 24 8.08 20.24 -7.70
N ILE A 25 8.08 19.32 -8.68
CA ILE A 25 9.03 18.17 -8.65
C ILE A 25 10.42 18.74 -8.97
N VAL A 26 11.06 19.27 -7.94
CA VAL A 26 12.36 19.90 -8.04
C VAL A 26 13.41 18.86 -7.69
N HIS A 27 14.19 18.45 -8.69
CA HIS A 27 15.41 17.71 -8.41
C HIS A 27 16.53 18.69 -8.08
N GLN A 28 16.68 19.04 -6.79
CA GLN A 28 17.82 19.83 -6.34
C GLN A 28 19.12 19.06 -6.63
N ASP A 29 20.00 19.68 -7.39
CA ASP A 29 21.36 19.20 -7.62
C ASP A 29 22.35 20.15 -6.97
N ASP A 30 22.73 19.83 -5.74
CA ASP A 30 23.69 20.63 -4.95
C ASP A 30 25.12 20.56 -5.51
N LYS A 31 25.38 19.69 -6.50
CA LYS A 31 26.71 19.54 -7.10
C LYS A 31 26.93 20.47 -8.29
N ALA A 32 25.87 20.92 -8.95
CA ALA A 32 25.97 21.77 -10.12
C ALA A 32 26.24 23.23 -9.70
N PRO A 33 27.17 23.95 -10.36
CA PRO A 33 27.49 25.33 -10.02
C PRO A 33 26.25 26.22 -10.11
N LYS A 34 26.03 27.05 -9.09
CA LYS A 34 24.95 28.06 -9.03
C LYS A 34 25.53 29.42 -9.39
N ARG A 35 24.90 30.13 -10.33
CA ARG A 35 25.33 31.46 -10.81
C ARG A 35 24.14 32.34 -11.18
N PRO A 36 24.29 33.67 -11.24
CA PRO A 36 23.26 34.57 -11.74
C PRO A 36 22.76 34.14 -13.13
N GLY A 37 21.45 33.91 -13.26
CA GLY A 37 20.81 33.42 -14.48
C GLY A 37 20.95 31.91 -14.77
N CYS A 38 21.64 31.17 -13.90
CA CYS A 38 21.75 29.72 -13.94
C CYS A 38 21.62 29.10 -12.54
N ASP A 39 20.45 29.27 -11.93
CA ASP A 39 20.10 28.71 -10.63
C ASP A 39 18.68 28.13 -10.60
N ASN A 40 18.06 27.90 -11.75
CA ASN A 40 16.77 27.22 -11.78
C ASN A 40 16.94 25.78 -11.34
N ASP A 41 15.85 25.28 -10.79
CA ASP A 41 15.68 23.89 -10.44
C ASP A 41 15.31 23.04 -11.66
N PHE A 42 15.75 21.78 -11.64
CA PHE A 42 15.35 20.82 -12.67
C PHE A 42 13.90 20.41 -12.45
N VAL A 43 13.03 20.89 -13.33
CA VAL A 43 11.61 20.53 -13.37
C VAL A 43 11.32 19.61 -14.54
N LEU A 44 10.41 18.66 -14.35
CA LEU A 44 9.86 17.87 -15.45
C LEU A 44 8.93 18.74 -16.28
N VAL A 45 8.92 18.52 -17.59
CA VAL A 45 8.13 19.31 -18.55
C VAL A 45 7.30 18.38 -19.39
N LYS A 46 6.00 18.65 -19.48
CA LYS A 46 5.12 18.00 -20.44
C LYS A 46 5.19 18.72 -21.77
N VAL A 47 5.35 17.94 -22.83
CA VAL A 47 5.46 18.40 -24.20
C VAL A 47 4.44 17.64 -25.05
N PRO A 48 3.14 18.00 -24.99
CA PRO A 48 2.16 17.53 -25.95
C PRO A 48 2.48 18.06 -27.35
N ILE A 49 2.28 17.18 -28.33
CA ILE A 49 2.58 17.40 -29.74
C ILE A 49 1.27 17.41 -30.50
N TYR A 50 1.10 18.48 -31.25
CA TYR A 50 -0.03 18.69 -32.13
C TYR A 50 0.43 18.64 -33.58
N ILE A 51 -0.12 17.70 -34.34
CA ILE A 51 0.09 17.57 -35.79
C ILE A 51 -1.20 18.02 -36.47
N GLU A 52 -1.12 19.06 -37.30
CA GLU A 52 -2.30 19.65 -37.97
C GLU A 52 -3.41 20.09 -37.01
N GLY A 53 -3.05 20.45 -35.77
CA GLY A 53 -3.97 20.89 -34.72
C GLY A 53 -4.57 19.77 -33.87
N ASN A 54 -4.35 18.49 -34.21
CA ASN A 54 -4.77 17.36 -33.37
C ASN A 54 -3.63 16.91 -32.45
N GLU A 55 -3.93 16.66 -31.18
CA GLU A 55 -2.98 16.08 -30.25
C GLU A 55 -2.71 14.62 -30.62
N VAL A 56 -1.46 14.28 -30.91
CA VAL A 56 -1.07 12.93 -31.35
C VAL A 56 -0.30 12.20 -30.25
N ASN A 57 0.70 12.85 -29.66
CA ASN A 57 1.59 12.26 -28.67
C ASN A 57 1.92 13.28 -27.57
N GLU A 58 2.24 12.81 -26.37
CA GLU A 58 2.79 13.60 -25.27
C GLU A 58 4.11 12.99 -24.82
N PHE A 59 5.16 13.80 -24.73
CA PHE A 59 6.45 13.38 -24.18
C PHE A 59 6.79 14.14 -22.91
N VAL A 60 7.64 13.52 -22.08
CA VAL A 60 8.17 14.12 -20.85
C VAL A 60 9.63 14.53 -21.09
N GLY A 61 9.91 15.82 -20.88
CA GLY A 61 11.23 16.42 -20.93
C GLY A 61 11.72 16.91 -19.56
N VAL A 62 12.93 17.47 -19.53
CA VAL A 62 13.52 18.11 -18.34
C VAL A 62 13.95 19.54 -18.68
N GLY A 63 13.56 20.50 -17.85
CA GLY A 63 13.97 21.90 -17.98
C GLY A 63 15.46 22.13 -17.66
N ALA A 64 16.02 23.23 -18.15
CA ALA A 64 17.40 23.65 -17.84
C ALA A 64 17.49 24.42 -16.51
N ARG A 65 18.72 24.56 -15.98
CA ARG A 65 19.00 25.49 -14.87
C ARG A 65 18.99 26.97 -15.27
N PHE A 66 18.99 27.26 -16.57
CA PHE A 66 19.01 28.60 -17.13
C PHE A 66 17.72 28.85 -17.92
N GLY A 67 17.46 30.11 -18.26
CA GLY A 67 16.22 30.52 -18.91
C GLY A 67 15.11 30.88 -17.91
N PRO A 68 13.93 31.31 -18.37
CA PRO A 68 12.75 31.47 -17.54
C PRO A 68 12.19 30.11 -17.11
N THR A 69 11.51 30.10 -15.97
CA THR A 69 10.72 28.96 -15.50
C THR A 69 9.48 28.76 -16.36
N LEU A 70 9.03 27.51 -16.48
CA LEU A 70 7.87 27.16 -17.30
C LEU A 70 6.55 27.36 -16.55
N GLU A 71 5.49 27.63 -17.31
CA GLU A 71 4.13 27.77 -16.79
C GLU A 71 3.62 26.46 -16.17
N SER A 72 2.94 26.56 -15.04
CA SER A 72 2.47 25.37 -14.32
C SER A 72 1.10 24.88 -14.75
N LYS A 73 0.35 25.68 -15.51
CA LYS A 73 -1.00 25.35 -15.97
C LYS A 73 -0.99 25.24 -17.49
N GLU A 74 -1.46 24.11 -17.99
CA GLU A 74 -1.63 23.85 -19.42
C GLU A 74 -2.37 24.98 -20.14
N LYS A 75 -3.49 25.46 -19.58
CA LYS A 75 -4.32 26.54 -20.17
C LYS A 75 -3.60 27.88 -20.38
N HIS A 76 -2.47 28.12 -19.71
CA HIS A 76 -1.69 29.34 -19.86
C HIS A 76 -0.45 29.13 -20.75
N ALA A 77 -0.11 27.89 -21.09
CA ALA A 77 1.00 27.61 -21.97
C ALA A 77 0.57 27.81 -23.42
N ASN A 78 1.32 28.61 -24.18
CA ASN A 78 1.00 28.89 -25.58
C ASN A 78 1.41 27.71 -26.47
N GLN A 79 0.49 27.27 -27.32
CA GLN A 79 0.79 26.34 -28.39
C GLN A 79 1.56 27.07 -29.49
N THR A 80 2.77 26.59 -29.77
CA THR A 80 3.71 27.29 -30.63
C THR A 80 4.24 26.35 -31.71
N ARG A 81 4.46 26.86 -32.93
CA ARG A 81 4.97 26.04 -34.05
C ARG A 81 6.38 25.57 -33.77
N LEU A 82 6.68 24.34 -34.19
CA LEU A 82 8.01 23.73 -34.08
C LEU A 82 8.77 23.89 -35.40
N ALA A 83 10.04 24.26 -35.32
CA ALA A 83 10.94 24.36 -36.46
C ALA A 83 12.23 23.58 -36.18
N LEU A 84 12.73 22.83 -37.17
CA LEU A 84 14.03 22.16 -37.07
C LEU A 84 15.14 23.18 -37.31
N ALA A 85 16.22 23.13 -36.52
CA ALA A 85 17.38 24.00 -36.73
C ALA A 85 18.20 23.60 -37.98
N ASP A 86 18.65 24.58 -38.75
CA ASP A 86 19.67 24.39 -39.80
C ASP A 86 20.83 25.38 -39.58
N PRO A 87 22.00 24.94 -39.09
CA PRO A 87 22.43 23.56 -38.89
C PRO A 87 21.81 22.90 -37.64
N PRO A 88 21.64 21.56 -37.63
CA PRO A 88 20.89 20.82 -36.60
C PRO A 88 21.42 20.99 -35.17
N HIS A 89 22.72 21.27 -35.00
CA HIS A 89 23.33 21.44 -33.68
C HIS A 89 23.17 22.85 -33.09
N CYS A 90 22.73 23.85 -33.86
CA CYS A 90 22.53 25.23 -33.39
C CYS A 90 23.74 25.83 -32.63
N CYS A 91 24.97 25.44 -32.99
CA CYS A 91 26.19 26.05 -32.44
C CYS A 91 26.55 27.36 -33.17
N SER A 92 25.94 27.61 -34.32
CA SER A 92 26.03 28.84 -35.10
C SER A 92 24.63 29.29 -35.50
N ALA A 93 24.49 30.55 -35.89
CA ALA A 93 23.20 31.13 -36.25
C ALA A 93 22.43 30.25 -37.26
N PRO A 94 21.17 29.87 -36.96
CA PRO A 94 20.35 29.11 -37.88
C PRO A 94 20.09 29.91 -39.16
N LYS A 95 20.07 29.22 -40.31
CA LYS A 95 19.77 29.80 -41.62
C LYS A 95 18.28 30.09 -41.79
N ASN A 96 17.43 29.33 -41.12
CA ASN A 96 15.99 29.57 -41.08
C ASN A 96 15.67 30.79 -40.20
N LYS A 97 14.93 31.76 -40.75
CA LYS A 97 14.42 32.90 -39.99
C LYS A 97 13.31 32.41 -39.07
N LEU A 98 13.48 32.60 -37.76
CA LEU A 98 12.47 32.29 -36.76
C LEU A 98 11.71 33.57 -36.40
N THR A 99 10.39 33.46 -36.30
CA THR A 99 9.45 34.50 -35.90
C THR A 99 8.67 34.08 -34.65
N GLY A 100 9.38 33.54 -33.66
CA GLY A 100 8.81 33.05 -32.41
C GLY A 100 8.44 31.56 -32.41
N GLU A 101 8.91 30.77 -33.36
CA GLU A 101 8.78 29.30 -33.29
C GLU A 101 9.65 28.71 -32.17
N VAL A 102 9.26 27.53 -31.70
CA VAL A 102 10.11 26.67 -30.87
C VAL A 102 11.10 25.98 -31.78
N ILE A 103 12.39 26.05 -31.46
CA ILE A 103 13.44 25.43 -32.27
C ILE A 103 13.83 24.05 -31.71
N LEU A 104 13.81 23.02 -32.55
CA LEU A 104 14.29 21.68 -32.23
C LEU A 104 15.76 21.55 -32.67
N VAL A 105 16.63 21.15 -31.74
CA VAL A 105 18.07 21.06 -31.96
C VAL A 105 18.63 19.72 -31.50
N HIS A 106 19.63 19.22 -32.20
CA HIS A 106 20.40 18.05 -31.80
C HIS A 106 21.43 18.41 -30.74
N ARG A 107 21.64 17.49 -29.80
CA ARG A 107 22.86 17.50 -28.99
C ARG A 107 24.09 17.53 -29.91
N GLY A 108 25.09 18.33 -29.53
CA GLY A 108 26.31 18.52 -30.33
C GLY A 108 27.48 18.86 -29.42
N ASN A 109 28.55 19.40 -30.00
CA ASN A 109 29.82 19.62 -29.29
C ASN A 109 29.93 20.98 -28.58
N CYS A 110 28.97 21.90 -28.77
CA CYS A 110 28.89 23.16 -28.03
C CYS A 110 28.05 23.03 -26.76
N SER A 111 28.28 23.91 -25.78
CA SER A 111 27.55 23.92 -24.51
C SER A 111 26.05 24.23 -24.70
N PHE A 112 25.24 23.84 -23.72
CA PHE A 112 23.78 24.01 -23.78
C PHE A 112 23.35 25.49 -23.74
N THR A 113 24.07 26.29 -22.97
CA THR A 113 23.88 27.75 -22.85
C THR A 113 24.18 28.45 -24.18
N VAL A 114 25.25 28.04 -24.88
CA VAL A 114 25.58 28.56 -26.23
C VAL A 114 24.44 28.28 -27.21
N LYS A 115 23.90 27.06 -27.23
CA LYS A 115 22.76 26.71 -28.10
C LYS A 115 21.55 27.59 -27.82
N ALA A 116 21.22 27.80 -26.56
CA ALA A 116 20.08 28.62 -26.15
C ALA A 116 20.27 30.10 -26.52
N ASN A 117 21.47 30.66 -26.32
CA ASN A 117 21.81 32.03 -26.73
C ASN A 117 21.69 32.23 -28.26
N VAL A 118 22.19 31.26 -29.04
CA VAL A 118 22.11 31.30 -30.51
C VAL A 118 20.66 31.19 -30.98
N ALA A 119 19.86 30.34 -30.35
CA ALA A 119 18.43 30.22 -30.63
C ALA A 119 17.64 31.49 -30.27
N GLU A 120 17.90 32.09 -29.10
CA GLU A 120 17.28 33.36 -28.69
C GLU A 120 17.63 34.48 -29.67
N ALA A 121 18.91 34.62 -30.02
CA ALA A 121 19.36 35.62 -30.99
C ALA A 121 18.74 35.44 -32.38
N ALA A 122 18.34 34.22 -32.73
CA ALA A 122 17.63 33.91 -33.98
C ALA A 122 16.13 34.22 -33.94
N GLY A 123 15.58 34.60 -32.78
CA GLY A 123 14.15 34.90 -32.59
C GLY A 123 13.29 33.70 -32.21
N ALA A 124 13.87 32.62 -31.68
CA ALA A 124 13.10 31.49 -31.16
C ALA A 124 12.33 31.88 -29.89
N SER A 125 11.16 31.27 -29.65
CA SER A 125 10.42 31.45 -28.39
C SER A 125 10.81 30.47 -27.29
N ALA A 126 11.30 29.29 -27.67
CA ALA A 126 11.83 28.26 -26.78
C ALA A 126 12.80 27.33 -27.55
N ILE A 127 13.61 26.56 -26.83
CA ILE A 127 14.53 25.58 -27.42
C ILE A 127 14.28 24.17 -26.87
N LEU A 128 14.08 23.21 -27.78
CA LEU A 128 13.98 21.78 -27.49
C LEU A 128 15.27 21.08 -27.92
N ILE A 129 16.00 20.50 -26.96
CA ILE A 129 17.25 19.80 -27.23
C ILE A 129 16.99 18.30 -27.19
N MET A 130 17.12 17.61 -28.33
CA MET A 130 17.03 16.16 -28.36
C MET A 130 18.33 15.52 -27.86
N ASN A 131 18.19 14.55 -26.96
CA ASN A 131 19.33 13.83 -26.42
C ASN A 131 19.80 12.71 -27.37
N ASN A 132 21.03 12.23 -27.16
CA ASN A 132 21.63 11.13 -27.91
C ASN A 132 21.45 9.75 -27.24
N ARG A 133 20.72 9.71 -26.12
CA ARG A 133 20.36 8.50 -25.35
C ARG A 133 18.89 8.60 -24.97
N ALA A 134 18.29 7.45 -24.64
CA ALA A 134 16.89 7.38 -24.17
C ALA A 134 16.67 8.09 -22.82
N GLU A 135 17.70 8.18 -21.98
CA GLU A 135 17.60 8.85 -20.67
C GLU A 135 17.66 10.38 -20.78
N LEU A 136 16.95 11.09 -19.92
CA LEU A 136 16.98 12.55 -19.82
C LEU A 136 18.29 13.00 -19.15
N PHE A 137 18.96 14.01 -19.71
CA PHE A 137 20.19 14.56 -19.17
C PHE A 137 19.95 15.96 -18.61
N LYS A 138 20.51 16.24 -17.43
CA LYS A 138 20.37 17.53 -16.75
C LYS A 138 21.23 18.60 -17.42
N MET A 139 20.60 19.66 -17.95
CA MET A 139 21.32 20.77 -18.57
C MET A 139 21.83 21.75 -17.51
N VAL A 140 23.14 21.76 -17.28
CA VAL A 140 23.86 22.62 -16.34
C VAL A 140 24.72 23.64 -17.08
N CYS A 141 25.06 24.74 -16.41
CA CYS A 141 26.07 25.69 -16.88
C CYS A 141 27.48 25.20 -16.56
N GLU A 142 28.45 25.56 -17.40
CA GLU A 142 29.84 25.17 -17.20
C GLU A 142 30.55 26.08 -16.18
N ALA A 143 31.54 25.53 -15.47
CA ALA A 143 32.27 26.28 -14.44
C ALA A 143 33.09 27.46 -15.00
N ASN A 144 33.38 27.48 -16.30
CA ASN A 144 34.18 28.52 -16.94
C ASN A 144 33.32 29.58 -17.68
N GLU A 145 31.99 29.46 -17.66
CA GLU A 145 31.09 30.40 -18.33
C GLU A 145 30.84 31.66 -17.47
N THR A 146 30.74 32.83 -18.10
CA THR A 146 30.31 34.07 -17.44
C THR A 146 28.82 34.03 -17.08
N ASP A 147 28.32 35.06 -16.38
CA ASP A 147 26.89 35.19 -16.08
C ASP A 147 26.05 35.04 -17.36
N VAL A 148 24.95 34.28 -17.24
CA VAL A 148 24.15 33.80 -18.37
C VAL A 148 22.80 34.53 -18.36
N ASP A 149 22.51 35.31 -19.40
CA ASP A 149 21.20 35.97 -19.58
C ASP A 149 20.46 35.35 -20.76
N ILE A 150 19.72 34.27 -20.48
CA ILE A 150 18.88 33.56 -21.46
C ILE A 150 17.42 33.84 -21.13
N ARG A 151 16.63 34.33 -22.09
CA ARG A 151 15.20 34.67 -21.87
C ARG A 151 14.20 33.69 -22.46
N ILE A 152 14.69 32.63 -23.11
CA ILE A 152 13.84 31.57 -23.66
C ILE A 152 13.92 30.29 -22.81
N PRO A 153 12.82 29.57 -22.57
CA PRO A 153 12.86 28.32 -21.84
C PRO A 153 13.58 27.24 -22.66
N ALA A 154 14.38 26.43 -21.98
CA ALA A 154 15.14 25.34 -22.57
C ALA A 154 14.71 24.00 -21.98
N VAL A 155 14.35 23.05 -22.84
CA VAL A 155 13.84 21.73 -22.44
C VAL A 155 14.59 20.63 -23.19
N MET A 156 15.04 19.61 -22.45
CA MET A 156 15.63 18.42 -23.04
C MET A 156 14.57 17.35 -23.27
N LEU A 157 14.61 16.73 -24.44
CA LEU A 157 13.77 15.59 -24.81
C LEU A 157 14.61 14.31 -24.91
N PRO A 158 14.02 13.14 -24.62
CA PRO A 158 14.68 11.86 -24.86
C PRO A 158 14.83 11.62 -26.37
N GLN A 159 15.72 10.70 -26.74
CA GLN A 159 16.10 10.48 -28.14
C GLN A 159 14.93 10.04 -29.02
N ASP A 160 14.07 9.15 -28.51
CA ASP A 160 12.87 8.64 -29.17
C ASP A 160 11.87 9.75 -29.49
N ALA A 161 11.63 10.66 -28.54
CA ALA A 161 10.78 11.83 -28.75
C ALA A 161 11.35 12.76 -29.83
N GLY A 162 12.67 13.00 -29.80
CA GLY A 162 13.36 13.83 -30.79
C GLY A 162 13.24 13.28 -32.21
N ILE A 163 13.46 11.98 -32.40
CA ILE A 163 13.35 11.31 -33.71
C ILE A 163 11.91 11.37 -34.22
N SER A 164 10.92 11.09 -33.36
CA SER A 164 9.50 11.15 -33.75
C SER A 164 9.07 12.55 -34.23
N LEU A 165 9.57 13.59 -33.58
CA LEU A 165 9.33 14.99 -33.98
C LEU A 165 10.04 15.32 -35.31
N GLU A 166 11.28 14.89 -35.48
CA GLU A 166 12.05 15.11 -36.71
C GLU A 166 11.39 14.43 -37.92
N GLU A 167 10.94 13.18 -37.77
CA GLU A 167 10.17 12.46 -38.79
C GLU A 167 8.88 13.20 -39.16
N SER A 168 8.16 13.72 -38.17
CA SER A 168 6.92 14.48 -38.39
C SER A 168 7.17 15.79 -39.16
N LEU A 169 8.26 16.49 -38.84
CA LEU A 169 8.67 17.72 -39.53
C LEU A 169 9.14 17.43 -40.97
N ASN A 170 9.89 16.35 -41.18
CA ASN A 170 10.37 15.93 -42.50
C ASN A 170 9.23 15.50 -43.44
N ASN A 171 8.15 14.96 -42.87
CA ASN A 171 6.91 14.68 -43.59
C ASN A 171 6.12 15.94 -43.99
N LYS A 172 6.68 17.15 -43.76
CA LYS A 172 6.08 18.47 -44.06
C LYS A 172 4.75 18.73 -43.35
N SER A 173 4.49 18.02 -42.25
CA SER A 173 3.33 18.29 -41.40
C SER A 173 3.57 19.56 -40.58
N ILE A 174 2.50 20.31 -40.29
CA ILE A 174 2.59 21.45 -39.37
C ILE A 174 2.60 20.87 -37.94
N VAL A 175 3.78 20.87 -37.33
CA VAL A 175 3.98 20.42 -35.95
C VAL A 175 3.97 21.63 -35.02
N SER A 176 3.23 21.53 -33.93
CA SER A 176 3.23 22.52 -32.86
C SER A 176 3.34 21.82 -31.51
N VAL A 177 3.95 22.50 -30.55
CA VAL A 177 4.24 21.98 -29.22
C VAL A 177 3.75 22.99 -28.18
N GLN A 178 3.46 22.49 -27.00
CA GLN A 178 3.14 23.29 -25.83
C GLN A 178 4.08 22.86 -24.70
N LEU A 179 4.63 23.80 -23.94
CA LEU A 179 5.57 23.51 -22.87
C LEU A 179 4.98 23.96 -21.54
N TYR A 180 4.72 23.02 -20.63
CA TYR A 180 4.24 23.33 -19.29
C TYR A 180 4.75 22.31 -18.26
N SER A 181 4.82 22.74 -17.00
CA SER A 181 5.30 21.92 -15.88
C SER A 181 4.24 21.83 -14.79
N PRO A 182 3.30 20.87 -14.87
CA PRO A 182 2.22 20.80 -13.91
C PRO A 182 2.71 20.42 -12.51
N LYS A 183 2.23 21.16 -11.51
CA LYS A 183 2.54 20.88 -10.10
C LYS A 183 1.84 19.61 -9.65
N ARG A 184 2.49 18.82 -8.79
CA ARG A 184 1.83 17.66 -8.17
C ARG A 184 0.82 18.12 -7.13
N PRO A 185 -0.35 17.47 -7.03
CA PRO A 185 -1.25 17.71 -5.91
C PRO A 185 -0.56 17.30 -4.60
N SER A 186 -0.85 18.00 -3.50
CA SER A 186 -0.25 17.72 -2.20
C SER A 186 -0.80 16.44 -1.53
N VAL A 187 -1.95 15.94 -1.98
CA VAL A 187 -2.54 14.67 -1.51
C VAL A 187 -3.24 14.01 -2.71
N ASP A 188 -2.86 12.77 -3.03
CA ASP A 188 -3.58 11.95 -4.02
C ASP A 188 -4.58 11.01 -3.33
N VAL A 189 -5.73 10.79 -3.96
CA VAL A 189 -6.78 9.89 -3.46
C VAL A 189 -6.28 8.44 -3.37
N ALA A 190 -5.33 8.04 -4.21
CA ALA A 190 -4.66 6.74 -4.15
C ALA A 190 -3.98 6.50 -2.79
N GLU A 191 -3.40 7.52 -2.18
CA GLU A 191 -2.74 7.42 -0.86
C GLU A 191 -3.75 7.17 0.25
N VAL A 192 -4.93 7.79 0.16
CA VAL A 192 -6.04 7.56 1.11
C VAL A 192 -6.55 6.12 1.00
N PHE A 193 -6.69 5.60 -0.23
CA PHE A 193 -7.08 4.20 -0.44
C PHE A 193 -6.02 3.22 0.09
N LEU A 194 -4.74 3.46 -0.17
CA LEU A 194 -3.65 2.63 0.36
C LEU A 194 -3.61 2.67 1.89
N TRP A 195 -3.81 3.84 2.49
CA TRP A 195 -3.91 3.99 3.95
C TRP A 195 -5.06 3.15 4.52
N LEU A 196 -6.27 3.26 3.95
CA LEU A 196 -7.43 2.47 4.36
C LEU A 196 -7.20 0.96 4.17
N MET A 197 -6.61 0.56 3.05
CA MET A 197 -6.29 -0.83 2.75
C MET A 197 -5.28 -1.41 3.75
N ALA A 198 -4.23 -0.66 4.09
CA ALA A 198 -3.22 -1.12 5.04
C ALA A 198 -3.80 -1.29 6.46
N VAL A 199 -4.56 -0.28 6.94
CA VAL A 199 -5.26 -0.34 8.23
C VAL A 199 -6.29 -1.48 8.25
N GLY A 200 -7.10 -1.61 7.20
CA GLY A 200 -8.09 -2.67 7.07
C GLY A 200 -7.47 -4.06 7.04
N THR A 201 -6.34 -4.22 6.35
CA THR A 201 -5.62 -5.50 6.27
C THR A 201 -5.11 -5.94 7.64
N ILE A 202 -4.48 -5.04 8.40
CA ILE A 202 -4.02 -5.37 9.77
C ILE A 202 -5.19 -5.68 10.70
N LEU A 203 -6.30 -4.95 10.59
CA LEU A 203 -7.51 -5.20 11.39
C LEU A 203 -8.04 -6.62 11.14
N CYS A 204 -8.28 -6.96 9.87
CA CYS A 204 -8.78 -8.29 9.46
C CYS A 204 -7.81 -9.40 9.86
N ALA A 205 -6.50 -9.22 9.60
CA ALA A 205 -5.48 -10.20 9.92
C ALA A 205 -5.34 -10.42 11.44
N SER A 206 -5.35 -9.34 12.22
CA SER A 206 -5.28 -9.41 13.68
C SER A 206 -6.48 -10.15 14.25
N TYR A 207 -7.68 -9.81 13.78
CA TYR A 207 -8.92 -10.45 14.21
C TYR A 207 -8.88 -11.95 13.93
N TRP A 208 -8.46 -12.32 12.72
CA TRP A 208 -8.36 -13.71 12.33
C TRP A 208 -7.28 -14.49 13.10
N SER A 209 -6.10 -13.88 13.29
CA SER A 209 -5.02 -14.43 14.11
C SER A 209 -5.47 -14.66 15.56
N ALA A 210 -6.31 -13.76 16.10
CA ALA A 210 -6.89 -13.91 17.43
C ALA A 210 -7.99 -14.98 17.49
N TRP A 211 -8.89 -15.03 16.49
CA TRP A 211 -9.94 -16.04 16.40
C TRP A 211 -9.36 -17.46 16.31
N SER A 212 -8.41 -17.67 15.39
CA SER A 212 -7.73 -18.97 15.23
C SER A 212 -6.99 -19.41 16.48
N ALA A 213 -6.34 -18.50 17.21
CA ALA A 213 -5.68 -18.81 18.47
C ALA A 213 -6.69 -19.22 19.57
N ARG A 214 -7.87 -18.58 19.59
CA ARG A 214 -8.95 -18.93 20.53
C ARG A 214 -9.50 -20.34 20.28
N GLU A 215 -9.80 -20.66 19.02
CA GLU A 215 -10.32 -22.00 18.68
C GLU A 215 -9.32 -23.10 19.01
N ALA A 216 -8.03 -22.89 18.71
CA ALA A 216 -6.98 -23.84 19.08
C ALA A 216 -6.90 -24.06 20.61
N ALA A 217 -7.08 -23.00 21.40
CA ALA A 217 -7.10 -23.11 22.86
C ALA A 217 -8.35 -23.85 23.39
N ILE A 218 -9.51 -23.64 22.77
CA ILE A 218 -10.76 -24.36 23.11
C ILE A 218 -10.62 -25.85 22.77
N GLU A 219 -10.04 -26.17 21.62
CA GLU A 219 -9.79 -27.56 21.21
C GLU A 219 -8.81 -28.24 22.16
N GLN A 220 -7.72 -27.57 22.56
CA GLN A 220 -6.79 -28.11 23.53
C GLN A 220 -7.43 -28.33 24.91
N ASP A 221 -8.34 -27.46 25.36
CA ASP A 221 -9.10 -27.65 26.61
C ASP A 221 -10.08 -28.83 26.53
N LYS A 222 -10.71 -29.06 25.37
CA LYS A 222 -11.53 -30.26 25.14
C LYS A 222 -10.68 -31.52 25.19
N LEU A 223 -9.55 -31.53 24.48
CA LEU A 223 -8.61 -32.65 24.48
C LEU A 223 -8.05 -32.92 25.88
N LEU A 224 -7.78 -31.89 26.69
CA LEU A 224 -7.34 -32.07 28.08
C LEU A 224 -8.44 -32.65 28.97
N LYS A 225 -9.71 -32.30 28.74
CA LYS A 225 -10.85 -32.90 29.44
C LYS A 225 -11.04 -34.36 29.03
N ASP A 226 -10.99 -34.64 27.73
CA ASP A 226 -11.15 -35.99 27.19
C ASP A 226 -9.95 -36.89 27.60
N ALA A 227 -8.72 -36.35 27.60
CA ALA A 227 -7.52 -37.05 28.06
C ALA A 227 -7.45 -37.21 29.59
N SER A 228 -8.22 -36.44 30.36
CA SER A 228 -8.36 -36.67 31.81
C SER A 228 -9.22 -37.90 32.11
N GLU A 229 -9.97 -38.40 31.12
CA GLU A 229 -10.75 -39.64 31.22
C GLU A 229 -9.99 -40.87 30.69
N ASP A 230 -9.00 -40.72 29.81
CA ASP A 230 -8.20 -41.82 29.27
C ASP A 230 -6.67 -41.55 29.32
N PHE A 231 -5.95 -42.29 30.17
CA PHE A 231 -4.49 -42.20 30.26
C PHE A 231 -3.82 -43.03 29.15
N SER A 232 -3.17 -42.37 28.18
CA SER A 232 -1.76 -42.58 27.76
C SER A 232 -1.48 -42.33 26.27
N MET A 233 -0.36 -41.63 26.10
CA MET A 233 0.63 -41.69 25.02
C MET A 233 0.49 -40.81 23.75
N GLU A 234 1.45 -39.87 23.70
CA GLU A 234 2.10 -39.19 22.58
C GLU A 234 1.27 -38.73 21.37
N THR A 235 1.15 -37.42 21.24
CA THR A 235 0.86 -36.77 19.95
C THR A 235 1.93 -35.70 19.68
N THR A 236 2.90 -36.04 18.84
CA THR A 236 3.72 -35.05 18.12
C THR A 236 2.84 -34.35 17.08
N GLY A 237 2.08 -33.36 17.54
CA GLY A 237 1.35 -32.43 16.68
C GLY A 237 2.30 -31.31 16.24
N SER A 238 2.73 -31.36 14.98
CA SER A 238 3.41 -30.24 14.31
C SER A 238 2.47 -29.02 14.30
N SER A 239 2.60 -28.13 15.27
CA SER A 239 1.89 -26.84 15.22
C SER A 239 2.45 -26.03 14.04
N ASN A 240 1.62 -25.71 13.05
CA ASN A 240 1.95 -24.85 11.90
C ASN A 240 2.15 -23.37 12.28
N VAL A 241 2.61 -23.11 13.50
CA VAL A 241 2.77 -21.80 14.13
C VAL A 241 4.25 -21.52 14.30
N VAL A 242 4.73 -20.43 13.70
CA VAL A 242 6.15 -20.05 13.78
C VAL A 242 6.32 -18.92 14.79
N ASN A 243 6.87 -19.25 15.95
CA ASN A 243 7.21 -18.25 16.96
C ASN A 243 8.56 -17.59 16.64
N ILE A 244 8.58 -16.25 16.66
CA ILE A 244 9.83 -15.50 16.46
C ILE A 244 10.65 -15.52 17.76
N SER A 245 11.93 -15.85 17.64
CA SER A 245 12.96 -15.65 18.67
C SER A 245 13.76 -14.36 18.43
N THR A 246 14.49 -13.87 19.44
CA THR A 246 15.38 -12.71 19.28
C THR A 246 16.48 -12.97 18.23
N THR A 247 17.01 -14.19 18.19
CA THR A 247 18.05 -14.57 17.21
C THR A 247 17.49 -14.59 15.79
N SER A 248 16.29 -15.15 15.59
CA SER A 248 15.64 -15.15 14.27
C SER A 248 15.27 -13.74 13.81
N ALA A 249 14.94 -12.82 14.73
CA ALA A 249 14.66 -11.43 14.38
C ALA A 249 15.90 -10.69 13.84
N ILE A 250 17.07 -10.92 14.43
CA ILE A 250 18.34 -10.34 13.95
C ILE A 250 18.74 -10.99 12.62
N LEU A 251 18.65 -12.33 12.53
CA LEU A 251 18.97 -13.08 11.31
C LEU A 251 18.08 -12.65 10.14
N PHE A 252 16.79 -12.41 10.39
CA PHE A 252 15.85 -11.91 9.39
C PHE A 252 16.34 -10.60 8.74
N VAL A 253 16.83 -9.64 9.52
CA VAL A 253 17.34 -8.36 8.99
C VAL A 253 18.65 -8.55 8.22
N LEU A 254 19.53 -9.44 8.67
CA LEU A 254 20.77 -9.76 7.94
C LEU A 254 20.48 -10.42 6.58
N ILE A 255 19.58 -11.39 6.55
CA ILE A 255 19.16 -12.05 5.31
C ILE A 255 18.46 -11.05 4.39
N ALA A 256 17.55 -10.22 4.90
CA ALA A 256 16.87 -9.19 4.12
C ALA A 256 17.88 -8.19 3.52
N SER A 257 18.90 -7.80 4.28
CA SER A 257 19.98 -6.91 3.79
C SER A 257 20.82 -7.55 2.69
N CYS A 258 21.18 -8.82 2.86
CA CYS A 258 21.91 -9.58 1.84
C CYS A 258 21.06 -9.73 0.56
N PHE A 259 19.78 -10.07 0.73
CA PHE A 259 18.82 -10.20 -0.36
C PHE A 259 18.62 -8.88 -1.12
N LEU A 260 18.48 -7.75 -0.41
CA LEU A 260 18.35 -6.43 -1.03
C LEU A 260 19.62 -6.02 -1.78
N PHE A 261 20.80 -6.28 -1.21
CA PHE A 261 22.07 -6.03 -1.90
C PHE A 261 22.22 -6.89 -3.16
N MET A 262 21.83 -8.17 -3.07
CA MET A 262 21.80 -9.08 -4.21
C MET A 262 20.84 -8.55 -5.28
N LEU A 263 19.63 -8.13 -4.92
CA LEU A 263 18.67 -7.49 -5.83
C LEU A 263 19.26 -6.28 -6.56
N TYR A 264 19.98 -5.43 -5.84
CA TYR A 264 20.59 -4.22 -6.41
C TYR A 264 21.71 -4.53 -7.42
N LYS A 265 22.54 -5.54 -7.14
CA LYS A 265 23.68 -5.92 -7.99
C LYS A 265 23.27 -6.84 -9.15
N LEU A 266 22.34 -7.72 -8.88
CA LEU A 266 21.93 -8.85 -9.72
C LEU A 266 20.55 -8.62 -10.31
N MET A 267 20.17 -7.34 -10.51
CA MET A 267 18.90 -6.82 -11.04
C MET A 267 18.68 -7.25 -12.51
N SER A 268 18.74 -8.55 -12.74
CA SER A 268 18.57 -9.23 -14.00
C SER A 268 17.10 -9.60 -14.16
N PHE A 269 16.63 -9.52 -15.40
CA PHE A 269 15.29 -9.93 -15.80
C PHE A 269 14.89 -11.30 -15.22
N TRP A 270 15.79 -12.28 -15.31
CA TRP A 270 15.57 -13.64 -14.79
C TRP A 270 15.28 -13.68 -13.30
N PHE A 271 15.92 -12.81 -12.51
CA PHE A 271 15.74 -12.81 -11.06
C PHE A 271 14.37 -12.24 -10.66
N ILE A 272 13.89 -11.21 -11.37
CA ILE A 272 12.55 -10.66 -11.16
C ILE A 272 11.48 -11.68 -11.53
N GLU A 273 11.64 -12.42 -12.63
CA GLU A 273 10.73 -13.51 -13.00
C GLU A 273 10.64 -14.59 -11.92
N VAL A 274 11.77 -14.99 -11.32
CA VAL A 274 11.77 -15.95 -10.20
C VAL A 274 10.97 -15.40 -9.01
N LEU A 275 11.12 -14.13 -8.67
CA LEU A 275 10.34 -13.51 -7.60
C LEU A 275 8.84 -13.45 -7.90
N VAL A 276 8.45 -13.21 -9.16
CA VAL A 276 7.06 -13.26 -9.59
C VAL A 276 6.48 -14.66 -9.43
N VAL A 277 7.24 -15.70 -9.79
CA VAL A 277 6.81 -17.09 -9.60
C VAL A 277 6.65 -17.42 -8.11
N LEU A 278 7.63 -17.05 -7.27
CA LEU A 278 7.55 -17.26 -5.81
C LEU A 278 6.37 -16.51 -5.19
N PHE A 279 6.13 -15.28 -5.61
CA PHE A 279 4.99 -14.50 -5.16
C PHE A 279 3.66 -15.10 -5.62
N ALA A 280 3.58 -15.62 -6.86
CA ALA A 280 2.39 -16.29 -7.36
C ALA A 280 2.08 -17.58 -6.57
N ILE A 281 3.11 -18.39 -6.25
CA ILE A 281 2.95 -19.59 -5.41
C ILE A 281 2.48 -19.20 -4.01
N GLY A 282 3.18 -18.26 -3.36
CA GLY A 282 2.83 -17.78 -2.02
C GLY A 282 1.42 -17.17 -1.96
N GLY A 283 1.07 -16.37 -2.97
CA GLY A 283 -0.24 -15.76 -3.11
C GLY A 283 -1.36 -16.78 -3.38
N ALA A 284 -1.10 -17.83 -4.17
CA ALA A 284 -2.08 -18.89 -4.41
C ALA A 284 -2.40 -19.67 -3.13
N GLU A 285 -1.38 -20.06 -2.37
CA GLU A 285 -1.57 -20.76 -1.09
C GLU A 285 -2.23 -19.88 -0.04
N ALA A 286 -1.82 -18.61 0.05
CA ALA A 286 -2.42 -17.64 0.95
C ALA A 286 -3.89 -17.34 0.63
N LYS A 287 -4.21 -17.22 -0.66
CA LYS A 287 -5.59 -17.01 -1.14
C LYS A 287 -6.45 -18.24 -0.84
N ARG A 288 -5.92 -19.45 -1.08
CA ARG A 288 -6.58 -20.72 -0.75
C ARG A 288 -6.90 -20.79 0.74
N ALA A 289 -5.93 -20.52 1.62
CA ALA A 289 -6.14 -20.54 3.07
C ALA A 289 -7.22 -19.55 3.51
N SER A 290 -7.20 -18.34 2.97
CA SER A 290 -8.18 -17.29 3.27
C SER A 290 -9.59 -17.68 2.82
N VAL A 291 -9.75 -18.19 1.60
CA VAL A 291 -11.06 -18.60 1.05
C VAL A 291 -11.65 -19.79 1.83
N ILE A 292 -10.85 -20.81 2.14
CA ILE A 292 -11.31 -21.99 2.87
C ILE A 292 -11.89 -21.58 4.23
N SER A 293 -11.15 -20.78 4.99
CA SER A 293 -11.59 -20.39 6.32
C SER A 293 -12.75 -19.38 6.28
N LEU A 294 -12.88 -18.56 5.23
CA LEU A 294 -14.11 -17.78 4.98
C LEU A 294 -15.33 -18.68 4.77
N CYS A 295 -15.17 -19.76 3.99
CA CYS A 295 -16.23 -20.73 3.78
C CYS A 295 -16.60 -21.48 5.07
N HIS A 296 -15.63 -21.82 5.93
CA HIS A 296 -15.91 -22.38 7.25
C HIS A 296 -16.66 -21.39 8.16
N LEU A 297 -16.31 -20.10 8.14
CA LEU A 297 -17.01 -19.05 8.89
C LEU A 297 -18.48 -18.92 8.46
N GLN A 298 -18.72 -18.92 7.15
CA GLN A 298 -20.07 -18.85 6.57
C GLN A 298 -20.93 -20.08 6.97
N CYS A 299 -20.30 -21.25 7.08
CA CYS A 299 -20.95 -22.49 7.49
C CYS A 299 -21.36 -22.46 8.98
N LEU A 300 -20.50 -21.93 9.85
CA LEU A 300 -20.77 -21.77 11.28
C LEU A 300 -21.88 -20.74 11.57
N ASP A 301 -21.88 -19.59 10.88
CA ASP A 301 -22.93 -18.57 11.05
C ASP A 301 -24.32 -19.12 10.70
N ASN A 302 -24.42 -20.00 9.71
CA ASN A 302 -25.67 -20.66 9.33
C ASN A 302 -26.15 -21.71 10.34
N LYS A 303 -25.24 -22.39 11.06
CA LYS A 303 -25.61 -23.33 12.15
C LYS A 303 -26.08 -22.61 13.41
N VAL A 304 -25.55 -21.41 13.69
CA VAL A 304 -25.85 -20.64 14.91
C VAL A 304 -26.99 -19.64 14.70
N GLY A 305 -27.40 -19.37 13.45
CA GLY A 305 -28.53 -18.48 13.14
C GLY A 305 -28.26 -17.00 13.42
N THR A 306 -26.99 -16.62 13.55
CA THR A 306 -26.54 -15.25 13.85
C THR A 306 -25.99 -14.59 12.58
N SER A 307 -26.59 -13.48 12.15
CA SER A 307 -26.00 -12.64 11.08
C SER A 307 -24.88 -11.79 11.67
N LEU A 308 -23.67 -12.35 11.73
CA LEU A 308 -22.48 -11.60 12.12
C LEU A 308 -22.20 -10.51 11.06
N GLY A 309 -21.96 -9.26 11.46
CA GLY A 309 -21.57 -8.19 10.52
C GLY A 309 -20.25 -8.48 9.78
N LEU A 310 -19.43 -9.39 10.34
CA LEU A 310 -18.15 -9.82 9.78
C LEU A 310 -18.30 -10.74 8.56
N THR A 311 -19.32 -11.61 8.50
CA THR A 311 -19.61 -12.37 7.28
C THR A 311 -20.01 -11.44 6.15
N LYS A 312 -20.64 -10.30 6.42
CA LYS A 312 -20.92 -9.26 5.39
C LYS A 312 -19.65 -8.56 4.90
N TYR A 313 -18.67 -8.28 5.76
CA TYR A 313 -17.38 -7.68 5.38
C TYR A 313 -16.49 -8.66 4.61
N ALA A 314 -16.47 -9.92 5.03
CA ALA A 314 -15.89 -11.05 4.31
C ALA A 314 -16.58 -11.31 2.96
N THR A 315 -17.90 -11.18 2.90
CA THR A 315 -18.68 -11.25 1.65
C THR A 315 -18.37 -10.05 0.77
N LEU A 316 -18.16 -8.85 1.32
CA LEU A 316 -17.72 -7.66 0.56
C LEU A 316 -16.33 -7.84 -0.04
N ILE A 317 -15.42 -8.46 0.71
CA ILE A 317 -14.08 -8.84 0.25
C ILE A 317 -14.18 -9.95 -0.83
N CYS A 318 -15.02 -10.97 -0.63
CA CYS A 318 -15.34 -11.99 -1.64
C CYS A 318 -16.04 -11.41 -2.90
N ASP A 319 -16.92 -10.44 -2.74
CA ASP A 319 -17.61 -9.73 -3.82
C ASP A 319 -16.63 -8.82 -4.56
N MET A 320 -15.66 -8.20 -3.87
CA MET A 320 -14.52 -7.52 -4.49
C MET A 320 -13.60 -8.50 -5.24
N TYR A 321 -13.38 -9.71 -4.71
CA TYR A 321 -12.64 -10.77 -5.39
C TYR A 321 -13.37 -11.31 -6.63
N LEU A 322 -14.71 -11.39 -6.61
CA LEU A 322 -15.56 -11.74 -7.75
C LEU A 322 -15.66 -10.61 -8.78
N LEU A 323 -15.77 -9.35 -8.35
CA LEU A 323 -15.73 -8.18 -9.24
C LEU A 323 -14.36 -8.04 -9.91
N GLY A 324 -13.28 -8.30 -9.18
CA GLY A 324 -11.92 -8.35 -9.72
C GLY A 324 -11.79 -9.42 -10.80
N PHE A 325 -12.34 -10.62 -10.58
CA PHE A 325 -12.39 -11.69 -11.58
C PHE A 325 -13.26 -11.33 -12.80
N ALA A 326 -14.39 -10.64 -12.59
CA ALA A 326 -15.27 -10.18 -13.68
C ALA A 326 -14.65 -9.05 -14.52
N ASN A 327 -13.86 -8.16 -13.91
CA ASN A 327 -13.12 -7.10 -14.60
C ASN A 327 -11.90 -7.65 -15.35
N LEU A 328 -11.26 -8.71 -14.86
CA LEU A 328 -10.13 -9.36 -15.53
C LEU A 328 -10.54 -10.11 -16.82
N LEU A 329 -11.79 -10.57 -16.91
CA LEU A 329 -12.33 -11.29 -18.08
C LEU A 329 -12.80 -10.37 -19.23
N GLY A 330 -12.44 -9.07 -19.22
CA GLY A 330 -12.59 -8.20 -20.39
C GLY A 330 -14.02 -7.79 -20.75
N GLY A 331 -14.91 -7.64 -19.78
CA GLY A 331 -16.26 -7.11 -20.03
C GLY A 331 -16.28 -5.58 -20.11
N SER A 332 -16.57 -5.02 -21.28
CA SER A 332 -16.66 -3.58 -21.55
C SER A 332 -17.38 -2.77 -20.46
N VAL A 333 -16.88 -1.54 -20.25
CA VAL A 333 -17.34 -0.46 -19.34
C VAL A 333 -18.87 -0.30 -19.25
N VAL A 334 -19.61 -0.76 -20.26
CA VAL A 334 -21.08 -0.79 -20.34
C VAL A 334 -21.74 -1.68 -19.26
N LYS A 335 -21.07 -2.70 -18.71
CA LYS A 335 -21.63 -3.54 -17.62
C LYS A 335 -21.58 -2.89 -16.25
N VAL A 336 -20.61 -2.01 -15.97
CA VAL A 336 -20.52 -1.29 -14.69
C VAL A 336 -21.69 -0.31 -14.56
N SER A 337 -22.08 0.34 -15.67
CA SER A 337 -23.30 1.15 -15.72
C SER A 337 -24.56 0.30 -15.53
N ILE A 338 -24.65 -0.93 -16.06
CA ILE A 338 -25.82 -1.80 -15.84
C ILE A 338 -25.90 -2.29 -14.39
N VAL A 339 -24.79 -2.62 -13.72
CA VAL A 339 -24.79 -3.02 -12.30
C VAL A 339 -25.12 -1.82 -11.39
N LEU A 340 -24.59 -0.63 -11.70
CA LEU A 340 -24.96 0.60 -10.99
C LEU A 340 -26.40 1.04 -11.29
N ILE A 341 -26.93 0.82 -12.50
CA ILE A 341 -28.34 1.08 -12.86
C ILE A 341 -29.27 0.07 -12.19
N ILE A 342 -28.87 -1.20 -12.05
CA ILE A 342 -29.61 -2.22 -11.28
C ILE A 342 -29.59 -1.88 -9.77
N GLN A 343 -28.49 -1.34 -9.24
CA GLN A 343 -28.45 -0.82 -7.86
C GLN A 343 -29.29 0.45 -7.67
N LYS A 344 -29.34 1.37 -8.64
CA LYS A 344 -30.05 2.66 -8.52
C LYS A 344 -31.56 2.62 -8.81
N ARG A 345 -32.08 1.58 -9.48
CA ARG A 345 -33.53 1.43 -9.77
C ARG A 345 -34.29 0.49 -8.86
N CYS A 346 -33.66 -0.14 -7.87
CA CYS A 346 -34.32 -1.12 -7.01
C CYS A 346 -34.66 -0.53 -5.63
N ASN A 347 -35.61 0.42 -5.62
CA ASN A 347 -36.30 0.83 -4.40
C ASN A 347 -37.67 0.15 -4.34
N VAL A 348 -37.72 -1.18 -4.21
CA VAL A 348 -38.92 -1.91 -3.73
C VAL A 348 -38.46 -3.16 -3.00
N ALA A 349 -38.58 -3.14 -1.68
CA ALA A 349 -38.11 -4.12 -0.72
C ALA A 349 -38.83 -5.50 -0.72
N LEU A 350 -39.57 -5.86 -1.78
CA LEU A 350 -40.52 -6.99 -1.72
C LEU A 350 -40.12 -8.25 -2.52
N LEU A 351 -39.18 -8.18 -3.48
CA LEU A 351 -38.82 -9.32 -4.35
C LEU A 351 -37.50 -10.03 -3.99
N ARG A 352 -36.72 -9.51 -3.02
CA ARG A 352 -35.41 -10.06 -2.60
C ARG A 352 -35.50 -11.39 -1.83
N LYS A 353 -36.67 -11.76 -1.29
CA LYS A 353 -36.78 -12.90 -0.35
C LYS A 353 -36.94 -14.29 -0.97
N ARG A 354 -37.30 -14.45 -2.25
CA ARG A 354 -37.72 -15.76 -2.79
C ARG A 354 -36.82 -16.40 -3.85
N THR A 355 -36.17 -15.63 -4.72
CA THR A 355 -35.33 -16.18 -5.82
C THR A 355 -33.86 -16.33 -5.45
N SER A 356 -33.29 -15.43 -4.62
CA SER A 356 -31.92 -15.55 -4.14
C SER A 356 -31.78 -16.70 -3.12
N VAL A 357 -32.81 -16.99 -2.32
CA VAL A 357 -32.78 -18.05 -1.30
C VAL A 357 -32.67 -19.46 -1.92
N MET A 358 -33.25 -19.71 -3.11
CA MET A 358 -33.30 -21.08 -3.66
C MET A 358 -31.99 -21.51 -4.33
N LEU A 359 -31.32 -20.62 -5.09
CA LEU A 359 -30.02 -20.91 -5.72
C LEU A 359 -28.88 -20.91 -4.68
N HIS A 360 -28.97 -20.02 -3.68
CA HIS A 360 -28.09 -20.04 -2.51
C HIS A 360 -28.32 -21.32 -1.69
N CYS A 361 -29.56 -21.75 -1.39
CA CYS A 361 -29.78 -23.03 -0.70
C CYS A 361 -29.23 -24.27 -1.43
N PHE A 362 -29.28 -24.31 -2.77
CA PHE A 362 -28.86 -25.50 -3.54
C PHE A 362 -27.33 -25.65 -3.62
N SER A 363 -26.59 -24.55 -3.82
CA SER A 363 -25.12 -24.56 -3.74
C SER A 363 -24.60 -24.73 -2.30
N PHE A 364 -25.36 -24.28 -1.29
CA PHE A 364 -24.91 -24.27 0.11
C PHE A 364 -25.01 -25.62 0.82
N ARG A 365 -26.02 -26.45 0.50
CA ARG A 365 -26.18 -27.78 1.13
C ARG A 365 -25.11 -28.79 0.67
N TRP A 366 -24.49 -28.53 -0.48
CA TRP A 366 -23.35 -29.30 -0.99
C TRP A 366 -22.04 -28.89 -0.28
N PHE A 367 -21.88 -27.60 -0.01
CA PHE A 367 -20.72 -27.03 0.68
C PHE A 367 -20.62 -27.46 2.15
N GLU A 368 -21.75 -27.55 2.85
CA GLU A 368 -21.80 -27.99 4.26
C GLU A 368 -21.31 -29.44 4.44
N ARG A 369 -21.64 -30.35 3.50
CA ARG A 369 -21.12 -31.74 3.53
C ARG A 369 -19.67 -31.85 3.06
N ALA A 370 -19.22 -30.97 2.17
CA ALA A 370 -17.87 -31.00 1.60
C ALA A 370 -16.78 -30.43 2.53
N ALA A 371 -17.15 -29.58 3.50
CA ALA A 371 -16.23 -29.06 4.51
C ALA A 371 -15.86 -30.10 5.57
N ASP A 372 -16.80 -30.98 5.95
CA ASP A 372 -16.65 -31.98 7.01
C ASP A 372 -16.21 -33.36 6.48
N THR A 373 -15.96 -33.50 5.18
CA THR A 373 -15.52 -34.75 4.54
C THR A 373 -14.08 -34.67 4.05
N PHE A 374 -13.27 -35.67 4.43
CA PHE A 374 -11.84 -35.74 4.13
C PHE A 374 -11.54 -36.89 3.15
N VAL A 375 -10.66 -36.62 2.19
CA VAL A 375 -10.13 -37.62 1.26
C VAL A 375 -8.65 -37.81 1.51
N LYS A 376 -8.21 -39.07 1.63
CA LYS A 376 -6.78 -39.39 1.65
C LYS A 376 -6.23 -39.33 0.23
N VAL A 377 -5.42 -38.32 -0.04
CA VAL A 377 -4.68 -38.18 -1.30
C VAL A 377 -3.31 -38.86 -1.11
N PRO A 378 -2.84 -39.71 -2.03
CA PRO A 378 -1.65 -40.55 -1.86
C PRO A 378 -0.35 -39.79 -1.53
N LEU A 379 -0.28 -38.49 -1.80
CA LEU A 379 0.91 -37.65 -1.63
C LEU A 379 0.74 -36.49 -0.63
N LEU A 380 -0.50 -36.09 -0.32
CA LEU A 380 -0.83 -34.88 0.45
C LEU A 380 -1.56 -35.19 1.78
N GLY A 381 -1.84 -36.46 2.07
CA GLY A 381 -2.56 -36.87 3.28
C GLY A 381 -4.06 -36.60 3.19
N ALA A 382 -4.72 -36.44 4.35
CA ALA A 382 -6.15 -36.15 4.41
C ALA A 382 -6.43 -34.69 4.05
N VAL A 383 -7.09 -34.46 2.92
CA VAL A 383 -7.43 -33.12 2.41
C VAL A 383 -8.96 -32.99 2.33
N SER A 384 -9.51 -31.83 2.74
CA SER A 384 -10.97 -31.60 2.64
C SER A 384 -11.41 -31.42 1.19
N TYR A 385 -12.63 -31.85 0.85
CA TYR A 385 -13.18 -31.65 -0.50
C TYR A 385 -13.25 -30.17 -0.89
N LEU A 386 -13.56 -29.31 0.07
CA LEU A 386 -13.52 -27.86 -0.09
C LEU A 386 -12.15 -27.37 -0.57
N THR A 387 -11.10 -27.88 0.03
CA THR A 387 -9.72 -27.54 -0.32
C THR A 387 -9.39 -27.98 -1.75
N LEU A 388 -9.78 -29.19 -2.15
CA LEU A 388 -9.57 -29.70 -3.51
C LEU A 388 -10.33 -28.88 -4.56
N ALA A 389 -11.55 -28.42 -4.23
CA ALA A 389 -12.35 -27.60 -5.14
C ALA A 389 -11.80 -26.18 -5.32
N VAL A 390 -11.31 -25.54 -4.25
CA VAL A 390 -10.84 -24.13 -4.28
C VAL A 390 -9.42 -23.97 -4.85
N SER A 391 -8.56 -24.98 -4.67
CA SER A 391 -7.16 -24.96 -5.10
C SER A 391 -6.95 -24.63 -6.60
N PRO A 392 -7.62 -25.29 -7.57
CA PRO A 392 -7.41 -24.99 -8.99
C PRO A 392 -7.79 -23.56 -9.36
N PHE A 393 -8.82 -22.98 -8.74
CA PHE A 393 -9.21 -21.58 -8.99
C PHE A 393 -8.17 -20.59 -8.46
N CYS A 394 -7.56 -20.86 -7.29
CA CYS A 394 -6.52 -20.02 -6.72
C CYS A 394 -5.24 -20.05 -7.56
N ILE A 395 -4.84 -21.25 -8.01
CA ILE A 395 -3.69 -21.43 -8.90
C ILE A 395 -3.96 -20.75 -10.25
N ALA A 396 -5.13 -20.97 -10.87
CA ALA A 396 -5.49 -20.34 -12.13
C ALA A 396 -5.44 -18.81 -12.04
N PHE A 397 -5.96 -18.23 -10.96
CA PHE A 397 -5.90 -16.78 -10.74
C PHE A 397 -4.45 -16.27 -10.64
N ALA A 398 -3.59 -16.96 -9.90
CA ALA A 398 -2.18 -16.58 -9.76
C ALA A 398 -1.41 -16.70 -11.09
N VAL A 399 -1.68 -17.74 -11.87
CA VAL A 399 -1.09 -17.93 -13.22
C VAL A 399 -1.57 -16.86 -14.19
N VAL A 400 -2.87 -16.57 -14.23
CA VAL A 400 -3.42 -15.50 -15.08
C VAL A 400 -2.80 -14.16 -14.72
N TRP A 401 -2.69 -13.84 -13.43
CA TRP A 401 -1.99 -12.63 -13.00
C TRP A 401 -0.53 -12.61 -13.45
N ALA A 402 0.21 -13.71 -13.27
CA ALA A 402 1.64 -13.79 -13.64
C ALA A 402 1.86 -13.58 -15.15
N VAL A 403 0.99 -14.14 -16.00
CA VAL A 403 1.05 -14.00 -17.47
C VAL A 403 0.67 -12.58 -17.91
N PHE A 404 -0.40 -12.02 -17.36
CA PHE A 404 -0.92 -10.71 -17.74
C PHE A 404 -0.37 -9.55 -16.88
N ARG A 405 0.72 -9.75 -16.14
CA ARG A 405 1.26 -8.78 -15.17
C ARG A 405 1.66 -7.43 -15.76
N ARG A 406 1.97 -7.39 -17.07
CA ARG A 406 2.40 -6.19 -17.80
C ARG A 406 1.22 -5.29 -18.23
N VAL A 407 -0.01 -5.74 -18.04
CA VAL A 407 -1.21 -4.97 -18.39
C VAL A 407 -1.50 -3.94 -17.30
N SER A 408 -1.94 -2.75 -17.66
CA SER A 408 -2.24 -1.64 -16.72
C SER A 408 -3.31 -1.96 -15.67
N ILE A 409 -4.08 -3.05 -15.81
CA ILE A 409 -5.10 -3.49 -14.84
C ILE A 409 -4.56 -4.57 -13.88
N ALA A 410 -3.37 -5.11 -14.15
CA ALA A 410 -2.80 -6.22 -13.37
C ALA A 410 -2.47 -5.87 -11.91
N TRP A 411 -2.43 -4.58 -11.56
CA TRP A 411 -2.24 -4.14 -10.17
C TRP A 411 -3.33 -4.67 -9.23
N ILE A 412 -4.58 -4.77 -9.70
CA ILE A 412 -5.68 -5.29 -8.88
C ILE A 412 -5.41 -6.75 -8.47
N GLY A 413 -4.93 -7.56 -9.42
CA GLY A 413 -4.56 -8.95 -9.15
C GLY A 413 -3.38 -9.07 -8.18
N GLN A 414 -2.39 -8.18 -8.32
CA GLN A 414 -1.22 -8.12 -7.43
C GLN A 414 -1.64 -7.79 -6.00
N ASP A 415 -2.45 -6.74 -5.82
CA ASP A 415 -2.89 -6.29 -4.51
C ASP A 415 -3.76 -7.35 -3.81
N ILE A 416 -4.60 -8.07 -4.57
CA ILE A 416 -5.38 -9.21 -4.06
C ILE A 416 -4.46 -10.33 -3.53
N LEU A 417 -3.47 -10.74 -4.32
CA LEU A 417 -2.49 -11.76 -3.89
C LEU A 417 -1.65 -11.27 -2.71
N GLY A 418 -1.27 -9.99 -2.72
CA GLY A 418 -0.49 -9.34 -1.68
C GLY A 418 -1.23 -9.28 -0.35
N ILE A 419 -2.48 -8.83 -0.33
CA ILE A 419 -3.32 -8.79 0.89
C ILE A 419 -3.51 -10.20 1.45
N ALA A 420 -3.81 -11.20 0.61
CA ALA A 420 -3.93 -12.58 1.05
C ALA A 420 -2.64 -13.07 1.71
N LEU A 421 -1.48 -12.77 1.10
CA LEU A 421 -0.17 -13.12 1.62
C LEU A 421 0.12 -12.42 2.96
N ILE A 422 -0.15 -11.12 3.08
CA ILE A 422 0.02 -10.36 4.33
C ILE A 422 -0.83 -10.96 5.45
N ILE A 423 -2.12 -11.23 5.19
CA ILE A 423 -3.05 -11.83 6.15
C ILE A 423 -2.50 -13.19 6.62
N THR A 424 -2.05 -14.02 5.69
CA THR A 424 -1.50 -15.36 5.99
C THR A 424 -0.21 -15.26 6.81
N VAL A 425 0.70 -14.35 6.47
CA VAL A 425 1.95 -14.14 7.22
C VAL A 425 1.66 -13.72 8.66
N LEU A 426 0.71 -12.79 8.88
CA LEU A 426 0.30 -12.33 10.21
C LEU A 426 -0.42 -13.40 11.06
N GLN A 427 -0.92 -14.47 10.42
CA GLN A 427 -1.50 -15.62 11.12
C GLN A 427 -0.45 -16.65 11.53
N ILE A 428 0.49 -16.96 10.63
CA ILE A 428 1.51 -17.99 10.81
C ILE A 428 2.59 -17.49 11.77
N ILE A 429 3.06 -16.26 11.56
CA ILE A 429 4.17 -15.68 12.33
C ILE A 429 3.63 -15.08 13.61
N ARG A 430 4.15 -15.54 14.75
CA ARG A 430 3.73 -15.10 16.07
C ARG A 430 4.90 -14.50 16.83
N VAL A 431 4.68 -13.29 17.35
CA VAL A 431 5.57 -12.69 18.37
C VAL A 431 5.15 -13.25 19.73
N PRO A 432 6.03 -13.94 20.46
CA PRO A 432 5.68 -14.55 21.75
C PRO A 432 5.63 -13.54 22.89
N ASN A 433 6.48 -12.51 22.84
CA ASN A 433 6.67 -11.54 23.93
C ASN A 433 6.96 -10.15 23.38
N LEU A 434 6.63 -9.10 24.16
CA LEU A 434 6.93 -7.71 23.78
C LEU A 434 8.43 -7.46 23.60
N LYS A 435 9.31 -8.17 24.34
CA LYS A 435 10.77 -8.10 24.15
C LYS A 435 11.18 -8.46 22.72
N VAL A 436 10.64 -9.56 22.17
CA VAL A 436 10.95 -9.99 20.80
C VAL A 436 10.43 -8.98 19.79
N GLY A 437 9.20 -8.50 19.96
CA GLY A 437 8.61 -7.47 19.10
C GLY A 437 9.42 -6.16 19.10
N THR A 438 9.92 -5.75 20.27
CA THR A 438 10.76 -4.56 20.42
C THR A 438 12.08 -4.72 19.67
N VAL A 439 12.76 -5.87 19.79
CA VAL A 439 14.01 -6.15 19.06
C VAL A 439 13.76 -6.16 17.56
N LEU A 440 12.73 -6.87 17.10
CA LEU A 440 12.39 -6.96 15.67
C LEU A 440 12.12 -5.57 15.06
N LEU A 441 11.25 -4.77 15.68
CA LEU A 441 10.91 -3.44 15.18
C LEU A 441 12.08 -2.45 15.27
N SER A 442 12.92 -2.56 16.30
CA SER A 442 14.12 -1.71 16.41
C SER A 442 15.15 -2.04 15.33
N CYS A 443 15.37 -3.34 15.05
CA CYS A 443 16.25 -3.75 13.96
C CYS A 443 15.69 -3.33 12.60
N ALA A 444 14.37 -3.44 12.38
CA ALA A 444 13.72 -3.02 11.14
C ALA A 444 13.76 -1.48 10.95
N PHE A 445 13.58 -0.71 12.02
CA PHE A 445 13.75 0.74 12.02
C PHE A 445 15.16 1.16 11.56
N LEU A 446 16.20 0.52 12.12
CA LEU A 446 17.59 0.79 11.71
C LEU A 446 17.88 0.33 10.28
N TYR A 447 17.32 -0.80 9.87
CA TYR A 447 17.42 -1.31 8.51
C TYR A 447 16.89 -0.30 7.48
N ASP A 448 15.71 0.27 7.73
CA ASP A 448 15.06 1.20 6.81
C ASP A 448 15.86 2.51 6.66
N ILE A 449 16.31 3.08 7.78
CA ILE A 449 17.19 4.27 7.79
C ILE A 449 18.50 4.00 7.02
N PHE A 450 19.11 2.84 7.25
CA PHE A 450 20.36 2.48 6.59
C PHE A 450 20.18 2.40 5.07
N TRP A 451 19.17 1.66 4.60
CA TRP A 451 18.99 1.44 3.16
C TRP A 451 18.44 2.65 2.40
N VAL A 452 17.78 3.60 3.09
CA VAL A 452 17.31 4.84 2.47
C VAL A 452 18.37 5.93 2.47
N PHE A 453 18.98 6.24 3.61
CA PHE A 453 19.89 7.39 3.75
C PHE A 453 21.37 7.00 3.66
N VAL A 454 21.79 5.95 4.36
CA VAL A 454 23.22 5.59 4.46
C VAL A 454 23.71 4.97 3.15
N SER A 455 22.89 4.17 2.48
CA SER A 455 23.23 3.52 1.21
C SER A 455 23.63 4.53 0.11
N LYS A 456 23.03 5.72 0.11
CA LYS A 456 23.33 6.80 -0.83
C LYS A 456 24.78 7.25 -0.77
N TRP A 457 25.40 7.21 0.41
CA TRP A 457 26.80 7.60 0.57
C TRP A 457 27.76 6.64 -0.15
N TRP A 458 27.42 5.34 -0.18
CA TRP A 458 28.27 4.31 -0.77
C TRP A 458 27.96 4.04 -2.25
N PHE A 459 26.69 4.15 -2.66
CA PHE A 459 26.23 3.76 -3.99
C PHE A 459 25.80 4.93 -4.88
N LYS A 460 25.98 6.18 -4.42
CA LYS A 460 25.56 7.46 -5.05
C LYS A 460 24.06 7.65 -5.21
N GLU A 461 23.28 6.57 -5.20
CA GLU A 461 21.82 6.52 -5.19
C GLU A 461 21.32 5.65 -4.03
N SER A 462 20.10 5.92 -3.58
CA SER A 462 19.47 5.10 -2.54
C SER A 462 19.03 3.76 -3.13
N VAL A 463 19.65 2.68 -2.67
CA VAL A 463 19.44 1.31 -3.18
C VAL A 463 17.96 0.91 -3.15
N MET A 464 17.25 1.22 -2.07
CA MET A 464 15.84 0.89 -1.92
C MET A 464 14.95 1.54 -3.00
N ILE A 465 15.26 2.78 -3.43
CA ILE A 465 14.48 3.50 -4.44
C ILE A 465 14.68 2.86 -5.81
N VAL A 466 15.93 2.61 -6.19
CA VAL A 466 16.29 1.99 -7.48
C VAL A 466 15.66 0.60 -7.59
N VAL A 467 15.72 -0.17 -6.50
CA VAL A 467 15.19 -1.54 -6.45
C VAL A 467 13.65 -1.55 -6.43
N ALA A 468 12.99 -0.59 -5.78
CA ALA A 468 11.53 -0.49 -5.76
C ALA A 468 10.96 -0.02 -7.11
N ARG A 469 11.68 0.84 -7.85
CA ARG A 469 11.22 1.38 -9.13
C ARG A 469 11.60 0.54 -10.35
N GLY A 470 12.66 -0.26 -10.26
CA GLY A 470 13.13 -1.08 -11.39
C GLY A 470 13.86 -0.26 -12.47
N ASP A 471 14.38 0.92 -12.11
CA ASP A 471 14.89 1.94 -13.06
C ASP A 471 15.97 1.44 -14.03
N LYS A 472 16.71 0.35 -13.71
CA LYS A 472 17.75 -0.22 -14.59
C LYS A 472 17.27 -1.26 -15.61
N SER A 473 16.04 -1.77 -15.51
CA SER A 473 15.55 -2.86 -16.36
C SER A 473 14.36 -2.50 -17.25
N GLY A 474 13.78 -1.30 -17.09
CA GLY A 474 12.61 -0.86 -17.88
C GLY A 474 11.35 -1.70 -17.62
N GLU A 475 11.27 -2.37 -16.47
CA GLU A 475 10.12 -3.18 -16.06
C GLU A 475 9.49 -2.67 -14.77
N ASP A 476 8.21 -2.98 -14.58
CA ASP A 476 7.50 -2.79 -13.31
C ASP A 476 8.29 -3.45 -12.17
N GLY A 477 8.59 -2.68 -11.11
CA GLY A 477 9.39 -3.11 -9.96
C GLY A 477 8.88 -4.36 -9.22
N ILE A 478 9.54 -4.70 -8.10
CA ILE A 478 9.33 -5.95 -7.33
C ILE A 478 7.85 -6.17 -6.95
N PRO A 479 7.30 -7.41 -7.04
CA PRO A 479 5.88 -7.69 -6.75
C PRO A 479 5.47 -7.56 -5.27
N MET A 480 6.41 -7.31 -4.34
CA MET A 480 6.19 -7.32 -2.89
C MET A 480 5.72 -5.96 -2.34
N LEU A 481 4.81 -5.31 -3.06
CA LEU A 481 4.28 -3.99 -2.72
C LEU A 481 2.83 -3.87 -3.22
N LEU A 482 2.00 -3.17 -2.46
CA LEU A 482 0.65 -2.81 -2.88
C LEU A 482 0.73 -1.53 -3.71
N LYS A 483 -0.02 -1.46 -4.81
CA LYS A 483 0.07 -0.34 -5.76
C LYS A 483 -1.31 0.12 -6.23
N ILE A 484 -1.54 1.44 -6.18
CA ILE A 484 -2.75 2.07 -6.70
C ILE A 484 -2.34 3.16 -7.70
N PRO A 485 -2.92 3.20 -8.91
CA PRO A 485 -2.65 4.27 -9.87
C PRO A 485 -3.06 5.63 -9.28
N ARG A 486 -2.18 6.63 -9.41
CA ARG A 486 -2.47 8.01 -8.98
C ARG A 486 -3.60 8.57 -9.84
N MET A 487 -4.67 9.06 -9.21
CA MET A 487 -5.87 9.49 -9.94
C MET A 487 -5.84 10.98 -10.31
N PHE A 488 -5.09 11.79 -9.57
CA PHE A 488 -5.05 13.24 -9.74
C PHE A 488 -3.64 13.78 -10.04
N ASP A 489 -2.64 12.90 -10.14
CA ASP A 489 -1.29 13.28 -10.55
C ASP A 489 -1.22 13.43 -12.09
N PRO A 490 -0.93 14.63 -12.62
CA PRO A 490 -0.81 14.84 -14.06
C PRO A 490 0.35 14.05 -14.67
N TRP A 491 1.34 13.66 -13.88
CA TRP A 491 2.47 12.82 -14.31
C TRP A 491 2.14 11.33 -14.31
N GLY A 492 0.97 10.94 -13.80
CA GLY A 492 0.57 9.56 -13.64
C GLY A 492 1.46 8.78 -12.65
N GLY A 493 1.56 7.48 -12.87
CA GLY A 493 2.32 6.56 -12.02
C GLY A 493 1.50 5.93 -10.91
N TYR A 494 2.19 5.21 -10.02
CA TYR A 494 1.57 4.45 -8.93
C TYR A 494 1.99 5.03 -7.57
N SER A 495 1.03 5.12 -6.65
CA SER A 495 1.35 5.17 -5.23
C SER A 495 1.63 3.75 -4.74
N ILE A 496 2.64 3.57 -3.90
CA ILE A 496 3.11 2.26 -3.45
C ILE A 496 3.29 2.22 -1.93
N ILE A 497 3.07 1.04 -1.34
CA ILE A 497 3.39 0.74 0.06
C ILE A 497 4.01 -0.66 0.17
N GLY A 498 5.10 -0.79 0.93
CA GLY A 498 5.82 -2.05 1.07
C GLY A 498 5.10 -3.02 2.00
N PHE A 499 5.18 -4.32 1.73
CA PHE A 499 4.61 -5.33 2.63
C PHE A 499 5.27 -5.30 4.02
N GLY A 500 6.57 -4.98 4.10
CA GLY A 500 7.30 -4.85 5.35
C GLY A 500 6.70 -3.80 6.29
N ASP A 501 6.20 -2.69 5.73
CA ASP A 501 5.60 -1.58 6.47
C ASP A 501 4.25 -1.95 7.09
N ILE A 502 3.59 -2.98 6.56
CA ILE A 502 2.31 -3.50 7.04
C ILE A 502 2.55 -4.69 7.99
N ILE A 503 3.37 -5.67 7.57
CA ILE A 503 3.59 -6.92 8.30
C ILE A 503 4.29 -6.66 9.63
N LEU A 504 5.40 -5.90 9.64
CA LEU A 504 6.23 -5.76 10.85
C LEU A 504 5.48 -5.10 12.02
N PRO A 505 4.85 -3.91 11.88
CA PRO A 505 4.01 -3.36 12.94
C PRO A 505 2.74 -4.20 13.16
N GLY A 506 2.19 -4.80 12.09
CA GLY A 506 1.04 -5.70 12.16
C GLY A 506 1.25 -6.90 13.09
N LEU A 507 2.47 -7.45 13.18
CA LEU A 507 2.80 -8.55 14.09
C LEU A 507 2.63 -8.16 15.56
N LEU A 508 3.01 -6.93 15.92
CA LEU A 508 2.86 -6.39 17.28
C LEU A 508 1.38 -6.07 17.59
N ILE A 509 0.64 -5.55 16.61
CA ILE A 509 -0.78 -5.26 16.75
C ILE A 509 -1.58 -6.56 16.89
N ALA A 510 -1.31 -7.57 16.07
CA ALA A 510 -1.93 -8.88 16.15
C ALA A 510 -1.59 -9.61 17.46
N PHE A 511 -0.39 -9.39 18.01
CA PHE A 511 -0.05 -9.86 19.37
C PHE A 511 -0.99 -9.24 20.43
N SER A 512 -1.28 -7.94 20.34
CA SER A 512 -2.17 -7.28 21.31
C SER A 512 -3.63 -7.73 21.25
N LEU A 513 -4.16 -8.03 20.07
CA LEU A 513 -5.53 -8.53 19.97
C LEU A 513 -5.64 -9.97 20.48
N ARG A 514 -4.62 -10.80 20.22
CA ARG A 514 -4.53 -12.15 20.78
C ARG A 514 -4.55 -12.13 22.31
N LEU A 515 -3.79 -11.23 22.93
CA LEU A 515 -3.83 -11.03 24.38
C LEU A 515 -5.25 -10.76 24.89
N VAL A 516 -5.98 -9.85 24.22
CA VAL A 516 -7.35 -9.44 24.60
C VAL A 516 -8.37 -10.57 24.47
N LEU A 517 -8.29 -11.36 23.40
CA LEU A 517 -9.27 -12.41 23.07
C LEU A 517 -9.03 -13.72 23.86
N ILE A 518 -7.78 -14.04 24.18
CA ILE A 518 -7.42 -15.16 25.08
C ILE A 518 -7.86 -14.84 26.52
N THR A 519 -7.94 -13.56 26.88
CA THR A 519 -8.60 -13.07 28.12
C THR A 519 -10.12 -12.89 28.00
N GLY A 520 -10.79 -13.49 27.02
CA GLY A 520 -12.25 -13.66 27.06
C GLY A 520 -13.12 -12.45 26.71
N THR A 521 -12.67 -11.51 25.87
CA THR A 521 -13.53 -10.41 25.36
C THR A 521 -13.77 -10.54 23.85
N THR A 522 -15.02 -10.50 23.41
CA THR A 522 -15.42 -10.64 21.99
C THR A 522 -15.65 -9.29 21.31
N PHE A 523 -15.29 -9.22 20.02
CA PHE A 523 -15.20 -8.03 19.15
C PHE A 523 -16.55 -7.41 18.73
N LEU A 524 -17.70 -8.01 19.03
CA LEU A 524 -18.98 -7.59 18.43
C LEU A 524 -19.69 -6.41 19.11
N ASP A 525 -19.23 -5.96 20.27
CA ASP A 525 -19.78 -4.76 20.94
C ASP A 525 -19.11 -3.44 20.46
N ILE A 526 -18.18 -3.51 19.49
CA ILE A 526 -17.19 -2.47 19.22
C ILE A 526 -17.70 -1.31 18.34
N VAL A 527 -18.90 -1.37 17.74
CA VAL A 527 -19.31 -0.35 16.75
C VAL A 527 -20.66 0.34 17.00
N LEU A 528 -21.52 -0.12 17.92
CA LEU A 528 -22.89 0.43 18.00
C LEU A 528 -23.34 1.08 19.31
N PHE A 529 -22.53 1.11 20.38
CA PHE A 529 -23.02 1.55 21.70
C PHE A 529 -22.33 2.81 22.25
N ASP A 530 -22.36 3.93 21.51
CA ASP A 530 -21.99 5.26 22.05
C ASP A 530 -23.15 6.27 22.07
N SER A 531 -24.42 5.85 21.88
CA SER A 531 -25.53 6.82 21.81
C SER A 531 -26.78 6.55 22.67
N ALA A 532 -26.89 5.44 23.41
CA ALA A 532 -28.16 5.06 24.05
C ALA A 532 -28.08 4.87 25.57
N TYR A 533 -27.36 5.73 26.28
CA TYR A 533 -27.49 5.80 27.74
C TYR A 533 -27.61 7.25 28.21
N LYS A 534 -28.78 7.83 27.92
CA LYS A 534 -29.29 8.95 28.71
C LYS A 534 -30.81 8.88 28.76
N ASP A 535 -31.29 8.83 30.00
CA ASP A 535 -32.65 8.98 30.46
C ASP A 535 -33.57 7.75 30.42
N GLU A 536 -33.75 7.24 31.63
CA GLU A 536 -34.72 6.27 32.09
C GLU A 536 -36.02 7.03 32.39
N HIS A 537 -37.18 6.63 31.83
CA HIS A 537 -38.51 6.67 32.46
C HIS A 537 -39.63 6.19 31.51
N VAL A 538 -40.24 5.05 31.87
CA VAL A 538 -41.66 4.63 31.79
C VAL A 538 -42.52 5.18 30.63
N LEU A 539 -42.99 4.30 29.71
CA LEU A 539 -44.42 4.13 29.37
C LEU A 539 -44.69 2.99 28.37
N ASP A 540 -45.91 2.45 28.47
CA ASP A 540 -46.47 1.27 27.82
C ASP A 540 -46.83 1.42 26.32
N CYS A 541 -46.84 0.27 25.66
CA CYS A 541 -47.40 -0.19 24.37
C CYS A 541 -47.91 0.77 23.26
N GLN A 542 -47.61 0.34 22.02
CA GLN A 542 -48.18 0.64 20.69
C GLN A 542 -47.52 1.73 19.81
N THR A 543 -47.15 1.28 18.60
CA THR A 543 -46.81 2.03 17.38
C THR A 543 -45.44 2.74 17.33
N PHE A 544 -44.41 2.07 16.80
CA PHE A 544 -43.50 2.64 15.78
C PHE A 544 -42.55 1.59 15.17
N SER A 545 -42.40 1.62 13.85
CA SER A 545 -41.46 0.82 13.05
C SER A 545 -40.01 1.16 13.37
N PHE A 546 -39.14 0.16 13.66
CA PHE A 546 -37.71 0.05 13.30
C PHE A 546 -37.14 -1.21 13.98
N PRO A 547 -36.48 -2.18 13.30
CA PRO A 547 -35.93 -3.35 13.96
C PRO A 547 -34.50 -3.05 14.42
N PHE A 548 -34.38 -2.37 15.55
CA PHE A 548 -33.10 -2.18 16.25
C PHE A 548 -33.30 -2.46 17.74
N GLU A 549 -33.73 -3.69 18.08
CA GLU A 549 -33.67 -4.20 19.46
C GLU A 549 -33.97 -5.71 19.50
N PHE A 550 -33.00 -6.55 19.14
CA PHE A 550 -33.02 -7.98 19.53
C PHE A 550 -31.62 -8.60 19.55
N LEU A 551 -30.66 -7.90 20.17
CA LEU A 551 -29.35 -8.44 20.50
C LEU A 551 -28.91 -8.00 21.90
N ILE A 552 -29.83 -8.08 22.86
CA ILE A 552 -29.52 -8.18 24.28
C ILE A 552 -30.16 -9.51 24.69
N VAL A 553 -29.43 -10.34 25.44
CA VAL A 553 -29.81 -11.71 25.89
C VAL A 553 -29.43 -12.87 24.96
N LYS A 554 -28.13 -13.16 24.85
CA LYS A 554 -27.53 -14.51 25.06
C LYS A 554 -26.02 -14.51 24.82
N LEU A 555 -25.21 -14.26 25.86
CA LEU A 555 -23.86 -14.80 26.09
C LEU A 555 -23.26 -14.19 27.37
N HIS A 556 -23.78 -14.64 28.51
CA HIS A 556 -23.39 -14.22 29.84
C HIS A 556 -22.35 -15.19 30.42
N ARG A 557 -21.04 -14.85 30.43
CA ARG A 557 -20.03 -15.39 31.39
C ARG A 557 -18.59 -14.85 31.22
N TYR A 558 -18.39 -13.53 31.08
CA TYR A 558 -17.05 -12.96 31.35
C TYR A 558 -17.09 -11.53 31.91
N ASP A 559 -18.17 -10.79 31.64
CA ASP A 559 -18.36 -9.42 32.17
C ASP A 559 -18.45 -9.33 33.71
N TRP A 560 -18.64 -10.44 34.44
CA TRP A 560 -18.75 -10.42 35.90
C TRP A 560 -17.39 -10.34 36.62
N LEU A 561 -16.26 -10.71 36.00
CA LEU A 561 -15.00 -10.92 36.73
C LEU A 561 -13.88 -9.88 36.55
N SER A 562 -13.96 -8.93 35.61
CA SER A 562 -12.78 -8.07 35.32
C SER A 562 -12.97 -6.55 35.19
N LYS A 563 -14.18 -5.98 35.28
CA LYS A 563 -14.40 -4.50 35.40
C LYS A 563 -13.45 -3.61 34.56
N LYS A 564 -13.20 -3.87 33.26
CA LYS A 564 -12.37 -2.98 32.40
C LYS A 564 -12.98 -2.78 31.00
N ASN A 565 -13.10 -1.51 30.60
CA ASN A 565 -13.68 -1.06 29.32
C ASN A 565 -12.71 -1.15 28.13
N LEU A 566 -13.22 -1.24 26.90
CA LEU A 566 -12.47 -1.33 25.62
C LEU A 566 -11.42 -0.20 25.41
N ARG A 567 -11.70 1.02 25.90
CA ARG A 567 -10.75 2.15 25.90
C ARG A 567 -9.48 1.87 26.72
N ALA A 568 -9.51 0.83 27.55
CA ALA A 568 -8.38 0.35 28.35
C ALA A 568 -7.59 -0.80 27.67
N GLY A 569 -7.95 -1.25 26.46
CA GLY A 569 -7.16 -2.25 25.70
C GLY A 569 -5.85 -1.68 25.14
N TYR A 570 -4.97 -2.53 24.60
CA TYR A 570 -3.76 -2.09 23.85
C TYR A 570 -4.04 -1.99 22.34
N PHE A 571 -4.93 -2.84 21.82
CA PHE A 571 -5.22 -2.96 20.39
C PHE A 571 -5.75 -1.67 19.74
N LEU A 572 -6.77 -1.03 20.33
CA LEU A 572 -7.36 0.19 19.78
C LEU A 572 -6.32 1.32 19.66
N TRP A 573 -5.53 1.53 20.72
CA TRP A 573 -4.48 2.54 20.73
C TRP A 573 -3.35 2.21 19.75
N ALA A 574 -3.02 0.93 19.58
CA ALA A 574 -2.03 0.48 18.61
C ALA A 574 -2.50 0.69 17.15
N MET A 575 -3.78 0.43 16.86
CA MET A 575 -4.37 0.70 15.54
C MET A 575 -4.39 2.19 15.21
N ILE A 576 -4.76 3.04 16.18
CA ILE A 576 -4.71 4.50 16.02
C ILE A 576 -3.27 4.97 15.79
N ALA A 577 -2.32 4.45 16.58
CA ALA A 577 -0.91 4.80 16.45
C ALA A 577 -0.32 4.37 15.10
N TYR A 578 -0.68 3.19 14.59
CA TYR A 578 -0.29 2.75 13.25
C TYR A 578 -0.89 3.64 12.16
N GLY A 579 -2.19 3.93 12.23
CA GLY A 579 -2.86 4.80 11.27
C GLY A 579 -2.26 6.21 11.24
N LEU A 580 -1.96 6.79 12.41
CA LEU A 580 -1.29 8.09 12.53
C LEU A 580 0.16 8.05 12.02
N GLY A 581 0.92 7.00 12.37
CA GLY A 581 2.29 6.82 11.89
C GLY A 581 2.36 6.73 10.36
N LEU A 582 1.46 5.95 9.76
CA LEU A 582 1.36 5.81 8.31
C LEU A 582 0.90 7.12 7.63
N LEU A 583 -0.04 7.85 8.25
CA LEU A 583 -0.47 9.16 7.75
C LEU A 583 0.71 10.15 7.73
N ILE A 584 1.51 10.19 8.80
CA ILE A 584 2.70 11.04 8.87
C ILE A 584 3.72 10.63 7.82
N THR A 585 3.89 9.33 7.52
CA THR A 585 4.72 8.88 6.41
C THR A 585 4.27 9.48 5.08
N TYR A 586 2.96 9.48 4.77
CA TYR A 586 2.46 10.09 3.53
C TYR A 586 2.63 11.62 3.50
N VAL A 587 2.34 12.30 4.62
CA VAL A 587 2.57 13.75 4.74
C VAL A 587 4.05 14.07 4.53
N ALA A 588 4.94 13.29 5.15
CA ALA A 588 6.37 13.47 4.98
C ALA A 588 6.78 13.20 3.52
N LEU A 589 6.25 12.17 2.86
CA LEU A 589 6.56 11.85 1.46
C LEU A 589 6.18 13.02 0.53
N ASN A 590 5.09 13.72 0.84
CA ASN A 590 4.62 14.87 0.07
C ASN A 590 5.41 16.16 0.39
N LEU A 591 6.13 16.20 1.51
CA LEU A 591 7.02 17.31 1.90
C LEU A 591 8.46 17.14 1.39
N MET A 592 8.92 15.90 1.14
CA MET A 592 10.25 15.65 0.60
C MET A 592 10.16 15.46 -0.91
N ASP A 593 10.48 16.51 -1.67
CA ASP A 593 10.44 16.62 -3.13
C ASP A 593 11.24 15.52 -3.87
N GLY A 594 10.71 14.29 -3.91
CA GLY A 594 11.29 13.16 -4.64
C GLY A 594 12.43 12.42 -3.94
N HIS A 595 12.73 12.71 -2.66
CA HIS A 595 13.63 11.89 -1.86
C HIS A 595 12.86 10.73 -1.22
N GLY A 596 13.39 9.51 -1.35
CA GLY A 596 12.80 8.33 -0.70
C GLY A 596 12.84 8.49 0.81
N GLN A 597 11.77 8.09 1.48
CA GLN A 597 11.65 8.16 2.92
C GLN A 597 11.55 6.77 3.55
N PRO A 598 12.20 6.56 4.70
CA PRO A 598 11.99 5.35 5.49
C PRO A 598 10.61 5.42 6.16
N ALA A 599 9.68 4.54 5.77
CA ALA A 599 8.34 4.51 6.34
C ALA A 599 8.33 4.06 7.81
N LEU A 600 9.22 3.14 8.18
CA LEU A 600 9.32 2.62 9.54
C LEU A 600 9.87 3.66 10.53
N LEU A 601 10.53 4.71 10.03
CA LEU A 601 10.98 5.85 10.84
C LEU A 601 9.82 6.50 11.60
N TYR A 602 8.65 6.57 10.98
CA TYR A 602 7.45 7.14 11.59
C TYR A 602 6.63 6.04 12.27
N ILE A 603 6.38 4.92 11.60
CA ILE A 603 5.45 3.89 12.11
C ILE A 603 5.95 3.25 13.42
N VAL A 604 7.25 2.95 13.55
CA VAL A 604 7.79 2.24 14.71
C VAL A 604 7.70 3.06 16.00
N PRO A 605 8.13 4.33 16.07
CA PRO A 605 7.98 5.15 17.26
C PRO A 605 6.53 5.30 17.73
N PHE A 606 5.58 5.50 16.80
CA PHE A 606 4.17 5.60 17.16
C PHE A 606 3.63 4.29 17.72
N THR A 607 3.83 3.18 17.01
CA THR A 607 3.30 1.87 17.43
C THR A 607 3.97 1.36 18.69
N LEU A 608 5.29 1.13 18.66
CA LEU A 608 6.05 0.60 19.79
C LEU A 608 6.05 1.55 21.00
N GLY A 609 6.17 2.87 20.76
CA GLY A 609 6.08 3.87 21.82
C GLY A 609 4.74 3.85 22.54
N THR A 610 3.63 3.65 21.82
CA THR A 610 2.29 3.49 22.43
C THR A 610 2.21 2.24 23.32
N PHE A 611 2.79 1.11 22.90
CA PHE A 611 2.84 -0.10 23.73
C PHE A 611 3.66 0.09 25.00
N LEU A 612 4.86 0.68 24.89
CA LEU A 612 5.74 0.89 26.03
C LEU A 612 5.15 1.89 27.03
N THR A 613 4.56 2.98 26.54
CA THR A 613 3.94 4.02 27.40
C THR A 613 2.70 3.51 28.12
N LEU A 614 1.80 2.79 27.42
CA LEU A 614 0.63 2.19 28.04
C LEU A 614 1.01 1.08 29.02
N GLY A 615 1.97 0.23 28.66
CA GLY A 615 2.45 -0.84 29.53
C GLY A 615 3.06 -0.31 30.82
N ARG A 616 3.82 0.79 30.74
CA ARG A 616 4.42 1.44 31.91
C ARG A 616 3.37 2.14 32.77
N LYS A 617 2.38 2.80 32.16
CA LYS A 617 1.28 3.47 32.87
C LYS A 617 0.35 2.50 33.59
N ARG A 618 0.22 1.26 33.09
CA ARG A 618 -0.66 0.22 33.63
C ARG A 618 0.07 -0.78 34.52
N GLU A 619 1.37 -0.61 34.73
CA GLU A 619 2.24 -1.50 35.54
C GLU A 619 2.38 -2.95 35.03
N ASP A 620 1.71 -3.30 33.92
CA ASP A 620 1.77 -4.64 33.30
C ASP A 620 2.99 -4.85 32.39
N LEU A 621 3.86 -3.83 32.23
CA LEU A 621 5.00 -3.88 31.30
C LEU A 621 5.91 -5.08 31.54
N LYS A 622 6.21 -5.40 32.81
CA LYS A 622 7.10 -6.51 33.16
C LYS A 622 6.54 -7.84 32.68
N ASN A 623 5.22 -8.03 32.81
CA ASN A 623 4.54 -9.24 32.37
C ASN A 623 4.51 -9.35 30.84
N LEU A 624 4.17 -8.26 30.14
CA LEU A 624 4.19 -8.19 28.67
C LEU A 624 5.59 -8.42 28.09
N TRP A 625 6.63 -7.96 28.80
CA TRP A 625 8.01 -8.06 28.37
C TRP A 625 8.54 -9.49 28.38
N THR A 626 8.20 -10.28 29.40
CA THR A 626 8.80 -11.61 29.62
C THR A 626 7.89 -12.79 29.29
N ARG A 627 6.59 -12.71 29.61
CA ARG A 627 5.67 -13.85 29.53
C ARG A 627 4.69 -13.75 28.37
N GLY A 628 4.30 -12.52 27.99
CA GLY A 628 3.42 -12.32 26.85
C GLY A 628 2.02 -12.94 27.03
N GLU A 629 1.66 -13.29 28.27
CA GLU A 629 0.35 -13.80 28.68
C GLU A 629 0.01 -13.24 30.08
N PRO A 630 -1.29 -13.04 30.40
CA PRO A 630 -1.72 -12.66 31.75
C PRO A 630 -1.40 -13.78 32.75
N GLU A 631 -1.08 -13.43 34.00
CA GLU A 631 -0.99 -14.43 35.08
C GLU A 631 -2.37 -15.06 35.29
N ARG A 632 -2.49 -16.38 35.03
CA ARG A 632 -3.69 -17.14 35.39
C ARG A 632 -3.58 -17.53 36.87
N PRO A 633 -4.43 -17.02 37.77
CA PRO A 633 -4.44 -17.51 39.14
C PRO A 633 -4.82 -19.00 39.14
N CYS A 634 -4.00 -19.84 39.79
CA CYS A 634 -4.31 -21.26 39.92
C CYS A 634 -5.59 -21.44 40.76
N PRO A 635 -6.58 -22.23 40.28
CA PRO A 635 -7.83 -22.45 41.01
C PRO A 635 -7.63 -23.14 42.37
N HIS A 636 -6.50 -23.81 42.60
CA HIS A 636 -6.19 -24.50 43.85
C HIS A 636 -5.95 -23.57 45.05
N ASN A 637 -5.71 -22.27 44.84
CA ASN A 637 -5.51 -21.31 45.95
C ASN A 637 -6.82 -20.66 46.46
N GLN A 638 -7.99 -21.05 45.94
CA GLN A 638 -9.29 -20.56 46.44
C GLN A 638 -9.98 -21.49 47.46
N LEU A 639 -9.34 -22.60 47.82
CA LEU A 639 -9.82 -23.56 48.83
C LEU A 639 -8.86 -23.63 50.02
N GLN A 640 -8.58 -22.49 50.65
CA GLN A 640 -8.23 -22.50 52.07
C GLN A 640 -9.21 -21.56 52.79
N PRO A 641 -10.14 -22.09 53.61
CA PRO A 641 -10.85 -21.26 54.55
C PRO A 641 -9.81 -20.69 55.52
N SER A 642 -9.87 -19.38 55.74
CA SER A 642 -9.28 -18.76 56.91
C SER A 642 -9.73 -19.50 58.18
N GLN A 643 -8.79 -20.15 58.85
CA GLN A 643 -8.85 -20.47 60.28
C GLN A 643 -7.57 -19.98 60.92
#